data_AF-A0A9P1CLB1-F1
#
_entry.id   AF-A0A9P1CLB1-F1
#
_cell.length_a   1.000
_cell.length_b   1.000
_cell.length_c   1.000
_cell.angle_alpha   90.00
_cell.angle_beta   90.00
_cell.angle_gamma   90.00
#
_symmetry.space_group_name_H-M   'P 1'
#
loop_
_entity.id
_entity.type
_entity.pdbx_description
1 polymer ?
#
loop_
_entity_poly.entity_id
_entity_poly.type
_entity_poly.pdbx_seq_one_letter_code
_entity_poly.pdbx_strand_id
1 'polypeptide(L)'
;MILKVCYLKTLEEAIDQHIILTSICQRIRGADCPSMKERVLRAVDSVLLEHGFAQTEFKLVVDISVPAKHWIGRDLYMSGFKLKNIDALIALASMWHRVRDARGPVSRGSYFNFAPTDATWLRLREIYLDFTSMRGKDRVDARRKIDRLFEERSPVRERIWSHWNLYMMRAEREQRESQRQSLTYKQRRQERSERQRMRLEDRVSRRVGKAHLEIARKRQQLDALLTMWGRVNEADVKRAERRRDKRTATRRSGAKRAASDDQRPENRVIDPAFEAFRSNIAEARARIAESRPVSALASRCEERVLAQRHAARAVLENLKSHRAACGRSISLLVQKSNRVQVKLSDSLEKAESAIKTLESVALHESLQSETRRCLADVVPRDRILRFTEALEGEGAQLLQRLEKLQRQDSQLEGMCEQVAERVEQLIREDSVSIESKAIHVEQARAQSELPQLRALVPSAGAAPATVLEDEKRSALLRDRVMSACANVRTALDQLQSCWDRQHQMFVQRLREVAYVQSKVRYVERQAALLEEEVNAQSNNAQHIVRLQKMPRAYNSALREVALRQQFRERYVAQAEKARTALSRMVEAENSRRRAFLQRYSCYLPADLVQGLGAFAPAITLEVPNFDAELPDISMSSLEVPERIAGRPEAEAASMSSLPTGEASGPAGAEAKDAVATAERIAELEARNKALEEQLAMRQEQAATSASEA
;
A
#
# COMPACT_ATOMS: atom_id res chain seq x y z
N MET A 1 3.99 -13.25 25.70
CA MET A 1 4.26 -13.54 27.12
C MET A 1 3.19 -12.83 27.94
N ILE A 2 2.56 -13.54 28.86
CA ILE A 2 1.56 -12.98 29.78
C ILE A 2 2.18 -13.09 31.18
N LEU A 3 2.32 -11.96 31.86
CA LEU A 3 2.76 -11.93 33.26
C LEU A 3 1.52 -11.94 34.14
N LYS A 4 1.48 -12.82 35.14
CA LYS A 4 0.40 -12.90 36.13
C LYS A 4 1.01 -13.01 37.52
N VAL A 5 0.30 -12.50 38.53
CA VAL A 5 0.68 -12.73 39.93
C VAL A 5 -0.35 -13.67 40.56
N CYS A 6 0.13 -14.65 41.33
CA CYS A 6 -0.74 -15.63 41.96
C CYS A 6 -1.19 -15.15 43.35
N TYR A 7 -2.51 -15.15 43.55
CA TYR A 7 -3.22 -14.81 44.78
C TYR A 7 -3.11 -13.33 45.19
N LEU A 8 -4.28 -12.69 45.24
CA LEU A 8 -4.50 -11.35 45.76
C LEU A 8 -5.48 -11.47 46.91
N LYS A 9 -5.09 -11.04 48.12
CA LYS A 9 -5.99 -11.09 49.28
C LYS A 9 -6.81 -9.81 49.39
N THR A 10 -6.27 -8.69 48.91
CA THR A 10 -6.92 -7.38 48.97
C THR A 10 -6.82 -6.64 47.64
N LEU A 11 -7.67 -5.63 47.45
CA LEU A 11 -7.66 -4.77 46.26
C LEU A 11 -6.41 -3.88 46.21
N GLU A 12 -5.91 -3.43 47.36
CA GLU A 12 -4.68 -2.63 47.46
C GLU A 12 -3.48 -3.43 46.93
N GLU A 13 -3.31 -4.68 47.37
CA GLU A 13 -2.29 -5.59 46.85
C GLU A 13 -2.43 -5.80 45.33
N ALA A 14 -3.67 -5.81 44.81
CA ALA A 14 -3.93 -5.98 43.38
C ALA A 14 -3.46 -4.78 42.56
N ILE A 15 -3.67 -3.58 43.08
CA ILE A 15 -3.26 -2.32 42.44
C ILE A 15 -1.74 -2.22 42.43
N ASP A 16 -1.08 -2.46 43.56
CA ASP A 16 0.38 -2.39 43.67
C ASP A 16 1.06 -3.40 42.74
N GLN A 17 0.55 -4.64 42.71
CA GLN A 17 1.07 -5.65 41.79
C GLN A 17 0.81 -5.28 40.33
N HIS A 18 -0.31 -4.65 39.99
CA HIS A 18 -0.59 -4.18 38.64
C HIS A 18 0.38 -3.07 38.22
N ILE A 19 0.69 -2.13 39.11
CA ILE A 19 1.68 -1.07 38.88
C ILE A 19 3.05 -1.70 38.60
N ILE A 20 3.49 -2.63 39.45
CA ILE A 20 4.77 -3.35 39.29
C ILE A 20 4.83 -4.09 37.95
N LEU A 21 3.78 -4.86 37.60
CA LEU A 21 3.73 -5.58 36.33
C LEU A 21 3.77 -4.63 35.12
N THR A 22 3.10 -3.49 35.21
CA THR A 22 3.06 -2.47 34.16
C THR A 22 4.44 -1.84 33.97
N SER A 23 5.11 -1.48 35.07
CA SER A 23 6.49 -0.97 35.07
C SER A 23 7.48 -1.97 34.48
N ILE A 24 7.38 -3.26 34.86
CA ILE A 24 8.19 -4.35 34.27
C ILE A 24 7.94 -4.43 32.76
N CYS A 25 6.68 -4.41 32.33
CA CYS A 25 6.33 -4.45 30.91
C CYS A 25 6.88 -3.26 30.12
N GLN A 26 6.83 -2.05 30.69
CA GLN A 26 7.36 -0.83 30.08
C GLN A 26 8.88 -0.92 29.91
N ARG A 27 9.61 -1.38 30.93
CA ARG A 27 11.07 -1.55 30.85
C ARG A 27 11.51 -2.63 29.88
N ILE A 28 10.75 -3.73 29.77
CA ILE A 28 11.00 -4.76 28.74
C ILE A 28 10.81 -4.17 27.33
N ARG A 29 9.95 -3.18 27.14
CA ARG A 29 9.74 -2.51 25.85
C ARG A 29 10.83 -1.48 25.50
N GLY A 30 11.60 -1.02 26.49
CA GLY A 30 12.74 -0.12 26.29
C GLY A 30 13.86 -0.73 25.43
N ALA A 31 14.66 0.12 24.80
CA ALA A 31 15.61 -0.27 23.75
C ALA A 31 17.02 -0.66 24.23
N ASP A 32 17.34 -0.51 25.52
CA ASP A 32 18.75 -0.39 25.96
C ASP A 32 19.47 -1.70 26.31
N CYS A 33 19.02 -2.84 25.77
CA CYS A 33 19.70 -4.13 25.99
C CYS A 33 19.69 -5.01 24.73
N PRO A 34 20.84 -5.63 24.37
CA PRO A 34 20.96 -6.46 23.16
C PRO A 34 20.20 -7.79 23.28
N SER A 35 20.09 -8.36 24.48
CA SER A 35 19.35 -9.62 24.69
C SER A 35 18.03 -9.41 25.45
N MET A 36 16.97 -10.09 24.99
CA MET A 36 15.66 -10.10 25.67
C MET A 36 15.77 -10.70 27.08
N LYS A 37 16.69 -11.66 27.26
CA LYS A 37 16.98 -12.31 28.54
C LYS A 37 17.43 -11.28 29.58
N GLU A 38 18.49 -10.54 29.28
CA GLU A 38 19.03 -9.51 30.19
C GLU A 38 18.01 -8.39 30.41
N ARG A 39 17.23 -8.05 29.38
CA ARG A 39 16.19 -7.03 29.49
C ARG A 39 15.09 -7.41 30.46
N VAL A 40 14.61 -8.66 30.42
CA VAL A 40 13.60 -9.16 31.35
C VAL A 40 14.16 -9.25 32.76
N LEU A 41 15.37 -9.80 32.93
CA LEU A 41 16.03 -9.89 34.25
C LEU A 41 16.22 -8.50 34.87
N ARG A 42 16.85 -7.59 34.14
CA ARG A 42 17.09 -6.22 34.60
C ARG A 42 15.79 -5.46 34.88
N ALA A 43 14.76 -5.64 34.03
CA ALA A 43 13.46 -5.00 34.25
C ALA A 43 12.78 -5.52 35.52
N VAL A 44 12.80 -6.84 35.76
CA VAL A 44 12.22 -7.42 36.98
C VAL A 44 13.02 -6.96 38.20
N ASP A 45 14.34 -7.07 38.17
CA ASP A 45 15.20 -6.73 39.32
C ASP A 45 15.10 -5.26 39.69
N SER A 46 15.18 -4.37 38.71
CA SER A 46 15.10 -2.93 38.95
C SER A 46 13.72 -2.50 39.45
N VAL A 47 12.62 -3.06 38.93
CA VAL A 47 11.27 -2.66 39.37
C VAL A 47 10.98 -3.23 40.76
N LEU A 48 11.34 -4.48 41.04
CA LEU A 48 11.13 -5.04 42.38
C LEU A 48 11.93 -4.28 43.44
N LEU A 49 13.18 -3.90 43.13
CA LEU A 49 14.01 -3.09 44.02
C LEU A 49 13.40 -1.71 44.30
N GLU A 50 12.92 -1.02 43.26
CA GLU A 50 12.28 0.30 43.40
C GLU A 50 11.00 0.27 44.23
N HIS A 51 10.24 -0.82 44.15
CA HIS A 51 9.02 -0.99 44.91
C HIS A 51 9.25 -1.67 46.28
N GLY A 52 10.50 -1.89 46.68
CA GLY A 52 10.86 -2.43 47.99
C GLY A 52 10.51 -3.92 48.19
N PHE A 53 10.31 -4.69 47.13
CA PHE A 53 10.00 -6.11 47.21
C PHE A 53 11.25 -6.97 47.09
N ALA A 54 11.44 -7.91 48.02
CA ALA A 54 12.41 -8.98 47.84
C ALA A 54 11.94 -9.92 46.72
N GLN A 55 12.85 -10.37 45.85
CA GLN A 55 12.54 -11.31 44.75
C GLN A 55 11.81 -12.58 45.23
N THR A 56 12.10 -13.03 46.46
CA THR A 56 11.51 -14.23 47.06
C THR A 56 10.06 -14.04 47.51
N GLU A 57 9.65 -12.81 47.79
CA GLU A 57 8.31 -12.46 48.28
C GLU A 57 7.33 -12.27 47.12
N PHE A 58 7.82 -11.73 46.00
CA PHE A 58 6.99 -11.47 44.83
C PHE A 58 6.70 -12.76 44.03
N LYS A 59 5.50 -13.31 44.20
CA LYS A 59 5.04 -14.57 43.57
C LYS A 59 4.66 -14.38 42.09
N LEU A 60 5.58 -13.85 41.29
CA LEU A 60 5.39 -13.69 39.84
C LEU A 60 5.32 -15.06 39.17
N VAL A 61 4.25 -15.26 38.40
CA VAL A 61 4.09 -16.41 37.51
C VAL A 61 4.07 -15.93 36.08
N VAL A 62 5.02 -16.41 35.29
CA VAL A 62 5.05 -16.13 33.87
C VAL A 62 4.33 -17.25 33.13
N ASP A 63 3.34 -16.88 32.32
CA ASP A 63 2.68 -17.78 31.39
C ASP A 63 3.10 -17.42 29.96
N ILE A 64 3.66 -18.38 29.23
CA ILE A 64 3.87 -18.22 27.79
C ILE A 64 2.68 -18.84 27.06
N SER A 65 1.87 -18.00 26.42
CA SER A 65 0.92 -18.45 25.41
C SER A 65 1.61 -18.47 24.05
N VAL A 66 1.60 -19.64 23.40
CA VAL A 66 1.99 -19.81 22.01
C VAL A 66 0.72 -19.93 21.16
N PRO A 67 0.32 -18.87 20.43
CA PRO A 67 -0.70 -18.93 19.39
C PRO A 67 -0.50 -20.14 18.49
N ALA A 68 -1.37 -21.12 18.69
CA ALA A 68 -1.46 -22.33 17.90
C ALA A 68 -2.89 -22.57 17.40
N LYS A 69 -3.77 -21.58 17.60
CA LYS A 69 -5.19 -21.63 17.24
C LYS A 69 -5.43 -21.96 15.77
N HIS A 70 -4.51 -21.55 14.89
CA HIS A 70 -4.56 -21.92 13.48
C HIS A 70 -4.43 -23.44 13.28
N TRP A 71 -3.45 -24.07 13.93
CA TRP A 71 -3.14 -25.49 13.72
C TRP A 71 -3.99 -26.44 14.53
N ILE A 72 -4.29 -26.13 15.79
CA ILE A 72 -4.96 -27.04 16.74
C ILE A 72 -6.21 -26.44 17.39
N GLY A 73 -6.63 -25.25 16.97
CA GLY A 73 -7.86 -24.59 17.46
C GLY A 73 -7.81 -23.93 18.82
N ARG A 74 -6.65 -23.97 19.47
CA ARG A 74 -6.38 -23.29 20.73
C ARG A 74 -4.93 -22.90 20.84
N ASP A 75 -4.63 -22.03 21.79
CA ASP A 75 -3.26 -21.66 22.11
C ASP A 75 -2.61 -22.74 22.97
N LEU A 76 -1.30 -22.97 22.76
CA LEU A 76 -0.51 -23.80 23.64
C LEU A 76 -0.06 -22.96 24.83
N TYR A 77 -0.60 -23.28 26.01
CA TYR A 77 -0.21 -22.63 27.25
C TYR A 77 0.95 -23.36 27.90
N MET A 78 2.04 -22.62 28.09
CA MET A 78 3.22 -23.02 28.85
C MET A 78 3.16 -22.24 30.17
N SER A 79 2.35 -22.72 31.10
CA SER A 79 2.04 -22.01 32.34
C SER A 79 3.02 -22.29 33.47
N GLY A 80 3.05 -21.46 34.50
CA GLY A 80 3.51 -21.86 35.84
C GLY A 80 5.00 -21.70 36.14
N PHE A 81 5.70 -20.74 35.53
CA PHE A 81 7.05 -20.39 35.95
C PHE A 81 6.99 -19.52 37.19
N LYS A 82 7.16 -20.13 38.37
CA LYS A 82 7.34 -19.38 39.61
C LYS A 82 8.75 -18.81 39.60
N LEU A 83 8.87 -17.50 39.82
CA LEU A 83 10.15 -16.79 39.81
C LEU A 83 11.11 -17.11 40.98
N LYS A 84 10.89 -18.23 41.69
CA LYS A 84 11.70 -18.59 42.87
C LYS A 84 13.14 -18.99 42.54
N ASN A 85 13.45 -19.25 41.27
CA ASN A 85 14.78 -19.66 40.83
C ASN A 85 15.17 -18.89 39.56
N ILE A 86 16.31 -18.21 39.60
CA ILE A 86 16.91 -17.50 38.46
C ILE A 86 17.11 -18.46 37.27
N ASP A 87 17.44 -19.72 37.52
CA ASP A 87 17.60 -20.74 36.46
C ASP A 87 16.30 -20.99 35.69
N ALA A 88 15.14 -20.95 36.38
CA ALA A 88 13.85 -21.08 35.74
C ALA A 88 13.55 -19.90 34.81
N LEU A 89 14.05 -18.71 35.16
CA LEU A 89 13.93 -17.48 34.37
C LEU A 89 14.86 -17.52 33.15
N ILE A 90 16.08 -18.07 33.31
CA ILE A 90 17.02 -18.31 32.20
C ILE A 90 16.43 -19.32 31.21
N ALA A 91 15.88 -20.43 31.70
CA ALA A 91 15.21 -21.43 30.87
C ALA A 91 14.00 -20.84 30.13
N LEU A 92 13.19 -20.03 30.82
CA LEU A 92 12.05 -19.32 30.24
C LEU A 92 12.47 -18.36 29.12
N ALA A 93 13.49 -17.53 29.36
CA ALA A 93 13.97 -16.56 28.38
C ALA A 93 14.53 -17.25 27.13
N SER A 94 15.31 -18.31 27.32
CA SER A 94 15.88 -19.12 26.23
C SER A 94 14.77 -19.76 25.39
N MET A 95 13.71 -20.24 26.04
CA MET A 95 12.58 -20.84 25.36
C MET A 95 11.69 -19.83 24.65
N TRP A 96 11.45 -18.66 25.25
CA TRP A 96 10.75 -17.58 24.58
C TRP A 96 11.49 -17.15 23.31
N HIS A 97 12.83 -17.13 23.36
CA HIS A 97 13.66 -16.87 22.19
C HIS A 97 13.45 -17.96 21.12
N ARG A 98 13.55 -19.24 21.49
CA ARG A 98 13.26 -20.36 20.57
C ARG A 98 11.87 -20.26 19.95
N VAL A 99 10.84 -19.95 20.74
CA VAL A 99 9.45 -19.76 20.25
C VAL A 99 9.37 -18.59 19.27
N ARG A 100 10.04 -17.47 19.59
CA ARG A 100 10.06 -16.28 18.73
C ARG A 100 10.75 -16.58 17.40
N ASP A 101 11.89 -17.26 17.44
CA ASP A 101 12.66 -17.59 16.24
C ASP A 101 11.94 -18.64 15.39
N ALA A 102 11.31 -19.63 16.03
CA ALA A 102 10.51 -20.64 15.35
C ALA A 102 9.31 -20.05 14.60
N ARG A 103 8.69 -18.99 15.13
CA ARG A 103 7.59 -18.25 14.46
C ARG A 103 8.04 -17.51 13.21
N GLY A 104 9.32 -17.12 13.11
CA GLY A 104 9.80 -16.27 12.04
C GLY A 104 9.07 -14.91 11.98
N PRO A 105 8.86 -14.32 10.79
CA PRO A 105 8.25 -13.00 10.63
C PRO A 105 6.75 -12.94 10.93
N VAL A 106 6.15 -14.04 11.42
CA VAL A 106 4.75 -14.09 11.91
C VAL A 106 4.67 -13.38 13.27
N SER A 107 4.98 -12.10 13.28
CA SER A 107 4.98 -11.26 14.46
C SER A 107 3.69 -10.45 14.50
N ARG A 108 2.91 -10.67 15.58
CA ARG A 108 1.70 -9.92 15.98
C ARG A 108 0.43 -10.29 15.23
N GLY A 109 -0.25 -11.34 15.69
CA GLY A 109 -1.73 -11.41 15.88
C GLY A 109 -2.67 -11.08 14.72
N SER A 110 -2.16 -10.68 13.56
CA SER A 110 -2.93 -10.37 12.37
C SER A 110 -3.16 -11.69 11.67
N TYR A 111 -4.39 -12.16 11.75
CA TYR A 111 -4.86 -13.38 11.10
C TYR A 111 -4.72 -13.36 9.57
N PHE A 112 -4.34 -12.22 8.97
CA PHE A 112 -4.51 -11.98 7.54
C PHE A 112 -3.23 -11.81 6.73
N ASN A 113 -2.07 -11.57 7.35
CA ASN A 113 -0.88 -11.16 6.59
C ASN A 113 0.15 -12.27 6.30
N PHE A 114 -0.01 -13.47 6.86
CA PHE A 114 0.90 -14.58 6.56
C PHE A 114 0.24 -15.93 6.80
N ALA A 115 0.29 -16.84 5.81
CA ALA A 115 -0.12 -18.23 5.99
C ALA A 115 0.90 -18.94 6.91
N PRO A 116 0.52 -19.37 8.11
CA PRO A 116 1.43 -20.11 8.99
C PRO A 116 1.78 -21.45 8.34
N THR A 117 3.06 -21.70 8.04
CA THR A 117 3.47 -22.95 7.38
C THR A 117 3.50 -24.14 8.34
N ASP A 118 3.32 -25.36 7.83
CA ASP A 118 3.47 -26.58 8.61
C ASP A 118 4.88 -26.73 9.20
N ALA A 119 5.90 -26.21 8.51
CA ALA A 119 7.26 -26.14 9.04
C ALA A 119 7.35 -25.27 10.32
N THR A 120 6.63 -24.15 10.37
CA THR A 120 6.54 -23.31 11.58
C THR A 120 5.83 -24.05 12.70
N TRP A 121 4.76 -24.79 12.39
CA TRP A 121 4.08 -25.63 13.36
C TRP A 121 4.99 -26.70 13.95
N LEU A 122 5.70 -27.45 13.12
CA LEU A 122 6.59 -28.51 13.58
C LEU A 122 7.65 -27.98 14.54
N ARG A 123 8.26 -26.83 14.23
CA ARG A 123 9.22 -26.17 15.15
C ARG A 123 8.57 -25.78 16.48
N LEU A 124 7.39 -25.16 16.45
CA LEU A 124 6.68 -24.75 17.66
C LEU A 124 6.23 -25.95 18.50
N ARG A 125 5.79 -27.02 17.85
CA ARG A 125 5.43 -28.31 18.48
C ARG A 125 6.63 -28.91 19.19
N GLU A 126 7.79 -29.02 18.54
CA GLU A 126 9.00 -29.56 19.18
C GLU A 126 9.44 -28.72 20.38
N ILE A 127 9.41 -27.38 20.28
CA ILE A 127 9.74 -26.50 21.42
C ILE A 127 8.77 -26.72 22.60
N TYR A 128 7.48 -26.89 22.32
CA TYR A 128 6.49 -27.19 23.36
C TYR A 128 6.70 -28.57 23.99
N LEU A 129 7.08 -29.57 23.19
CA LEU A 129 7.36 -30.93 23.69
C LEU A 129 8.64 -30.96 24.54
N ASP A 130 9.70 -30.27 24.11
CA ASP A 130 10.92 -30.09 24.90
C ASP A 130 10.59 -29.47 26.24
N PHE A 131 9.76 -28.43 26.24
CA PHE A 131 9.33 -27.79 27.46
C PHE A 131 8.55 -28.71 28.38
N THR A 132 7.59 -29.44 27.83
CA THR A 132 6.73 -30.34 28.58
C THR A 132 7.58 -31.42 29.26
N SER A 133 8.57 -31.95 28.54
CA SER A 133 9.57 -32.88 29.05
C SER A 133 10.44 -32.27 30.15
N MET A 134 10.90 -31.02 30.01
CA MET A 134 11.67 -30.32 31.05
C MET A 134 10.89 -30.14 32.36
N ARG A 135 9.56 -30.21 32.32
CA ARG A 135 8.71 -30.17 33.52
C ARG A 135 8.40 -31.54 34.12
N GLY A 136 9.06 -32.60 33.64
CA GLY A 136 8.81 -33.97 34.08
C GLY A 136 7.48 -34.56 33.62
N LYS A 137 6.81 -33.94 32.64
CA LYS A 137 5.63 -34.55 32.00
C LYS A 137 6.10 -35.46 30.88
N ASP A 138 5.40 -36.57 30.67
CA ASP A 138 5.73 -37.48 29.57
C ASP A 138 5.58 -36.78 28.21
N ARG A 139 6.70 -36.79 27.46
CA ARG A 139 6.78 -36.22 26.11
C ARG A 139 5.88 -36.97 25.14
N VAL A 140 5.76 -38.30 25.28
CA VAL A 140 5.02 -39.15 24.34
C VAL A 140 3.53 -38.84 24.43
N ASP A 141 2.98 -38.80 25.64
CA ASP A 141 1.57 -38.44 25.84
C ASP A 141 1.23 -37.00 25.42
N ALA A 142 2.13 -36.05 25.70
CA ALA A 142 1.97 -34.67 25.22
C ALA A 142 1.93 -34.59 23.68
N ARG A 143 2.80 -35.37 23.01
CA ARG A 143 2.84 -35.48 21.54
C ARG A 143 1.55 -36.07 20.99
N ARG A 144 1.10 -37.21 21.52
CA ARG A 144 -0.17 -37.84 21.10
C ARG A 144 -1.36 -36.89 21.24
N LYS A 145 -1.42 -36.13 22.34
CA LYS A 145 -2.48 -35.15 22.57
C LYS A 145 -2.47 -34.03 21.56
N ILE A 146 -1.29 -33.49 21.23
CA ILE A 146 -1.15 -32.42 20.23
C ILE A 146 -1.51 -32.92 18.84
N ASP A 147 -1.07 -34.13 18.49
CA ASP A 147 -1.30 -34.72 17.18
C ASP A 147 -2.78 -35.00 16.97
N ARG A 148 -3.48 -35.53 17.98
CA ARG A 148 -4.95 -35.67 17.93
C ARG A 148 -5.64 -34.35 17.63
N LEU A 149 -5.25 -33.26 18.31
CA LEU A 149 -5.86 -31.93 18.08
C LEU A 149 -5.50 -31.33 16.73
N PHE A 150 -4.32 -31.67 16.23
CA PHE A 150 -3.92 -31.30 14.88
C PHE A 150 -4.80 -32.03 13.86
N GLU A 151 -5.04 -33.33 14.01
CA GLU A 151 -5.91 -34.07 13.09
C GLU A 151 -7.37 -33.62 13.17
N GLU A 152 -7.93 -33.43 14.37
CA GLU A 152 -9.30 -32.93 14.57
C GLU A 152 -9.54 -31.56 13.90
N ARG A 153 -8.49 -30.75 13.72
CA ARG A 153 -8.56 -29.42 13.11
C ARG A 153 -8.37 -29.44 11.60
N SER A 154 -8.00 -30.57 10.98
CA SER A 154 -7.65 -30.62 9.55
C SER A 154 -8.71 -30.01 8.62
N PRO A 155 -10.02 -30.35 8.76
CA PRO A 155 -11.05 -29.81 7.86
C PRO A 155 -11.26 -28.29 7.98
N VAL A 156 -10.96 -27.72 9.15
CA VAL A 156 -11.02 -26.26 9.35
C VAL A 156 -9.80 -25.60 8.73
N ARG A 157 -8.60 -26.21 8.86
CA ARG A 157 -7.39 -25.69 8.23
C ARG A 157 -7.52 -25.68 6.72
N GLU A 158 -8.00 -26.76 6.11
CA GLU A 158 -8.21 -26.84 4.66
C GLU A 158 -9.14 -25.73 4.14
N ARG A 159 -10.22 -25.43 4.89
CA ARG A 159 -11.12 -24.31 4.56
C ARG A 159 -10.44 -22.96 4.67
N ILE A 160 -9.68 -22.72 5.73
CA ILE A 160 -8.92 -21.47 5.90
C ILE A 160 -7.87 -21.32 4.78
N TRP A 161 -7.18 -22.41 4.44
CA TRP A 161 -6.16 -22.44 3.39
C TRP A 161 -6.78 -22.18 2.01
N SER A 162 -7.93 -22.80 1.73
CA SER A 162 -8.71 -22.55 0.51
C SER A 162 -9.14 -21.09 0.40
N HIS A 163 -9.62 -20.50 1.49
CA HIS A 163 -10.02 -19.09 1.52
C HIS A 163 -8.81 -18.16 1.32
N TRP A 164 -7.68 -18.46 1.95
CA TRP A 164 -6.46 -17.69 1.80
C TRP A 164 -5.91 -17.75 0.37
N ASN A 165 -5.91 -18.93 -0.26
CA ASN A 165 -5.55 -19.08 -1.67
C ASN A 165 -6.45 -18.27 -2.58
N LEU A 166 -7.76 -18.30 -2.33
CA LEU A 166 -8.72 -17.52 -3.13
C LEU A 166 -8.44 -16.02 -2.99
N TYR A 167 -8.15 -15.56 -1.77
CA TYR A 167 -7.75 -14.17 -1.51
C TYR A 167 -6.45 -13.80 -2.23
N MET A 168 -5.41 -14.64 -2.13
CA MET A 168 -4.13 -14.42 -2.80
C MET A 168 -4.27 -14.39 -4.32
N MET A 169 -5.09 -15.28 -4.89
CA MET A 169 -5.39 -15.29 -6.32
C MET A 169 -6.12 -14.02 -6.77
N ARG A 170 -7.01 -13.46 -5.94
CA ARG A 170 -7.65 -12.16 -6.22
C ARG A 170 -6.65 -11.02 -6.14
N ALA A 171 -5.85 -10.96 -5.08
CA ALA A 171 -4.83 -9.94 -4.90
C ALA A 171 -3.78 -9.96 -6.04
N GLU A 172 -3.38 -11.15 -6.49
CA GLU A 172 -2.48 -11.29 -7.63
C GLU A 172 -3.14 -10.84 -8.95
N ARG A 173 -4.43 -11.16 -9.17
CA ARG A 173 -5.17 -10.64 -10.33
C ARG A 173 -5.25 -9.12 -10.31
N GLU A 174 -5.59 -8.52 -9.17
CA GLU A 174 -5.63 -7.06 -8.99
C GLU A 174 -4.26 -6.41 -9.23
N GLN A 175 -3.19 -7.07 -8.78
CA GLN A 175 -1.82 -6.60 -9.03
C GLN A 175 -1.46 -6.69 -10.52
N ARG A 176 -1.80 -7.79 -11.20
CA ARG A 176 -1.59 -7.96 -12.65
C ARG A 176 -2.42 -6.94 -13.44
N GLU A 177 -3.66 -6.69 -13.05
CA GLU A 177 -4.51 -5.66 -13.64
C GLU A 177 -3.93 -4.26 -13.43
N SER A 178 -3.44 -3.95 -12.23
CA SER A 178 -2.76 -2.67 -11.93
C SER A 178 -1.49 -2.50 -12.76
N GLN A 179 -0.71 -3.57 -12.94
CA GLN A 179 0.47 -3.57 -13.82
C GLN A 179 0.07 -3.35 -15.29
N ARG A 180 -0.98 -4.03 -15.77
CA ARG A 180 -1.52 -3.84 -17.13
C ARG A 180 -1.98 -2.39 -17.33
N GLN A 181 -2.75 -1.83 -16.39
CA GLN A 181 -3.20 -0.44 -16.45
C GLN A 181 -2.02 0.53 -16.46
N SER A 182 -0.98 0.29 -15.66
CA SER A 182 0.25 1.10 -15.65
C SER A 182 0.99 1.05 -16.98
N LEU A 183 1.10 -0.13 -17.60
CA LEU A 183 1.71 -0.29 -18.92
C LEU A 183 0.91 0.41 -20.01
N THR A 184 -0.42 0.25 -20.02
CA THR A 184 -1.30 0.95 -20.96
C THR A 184 -1.20 2.47 -20.79
N TYR A 185 -1.10 2.95 -19.56
CA TYR A 185 -0.90 4.38 -19.28
C TYR A 185 0.46 4.88 -19.81
N LYS A 186 1.55 4.11 -19.60
CA LYS A 186 2.88 4.44 -20.14
C LYS A 186 2.89 4.44 -21.67
N GLN A 187 2.26 3.47 -22.32
CA GLN A 187 2.10 3.44 -23.77
C GLN A 187 1.36 4.67 -24.29
N ARG A 188 0.20 5.01 -23.70
CA ARG A 188 -0.56 6.22 -24.08
C ARG A 188 0.26 7.50 -23.89
N ARG A 189 1.09 7.58 -22.85
CA ARG A 189 2.00 8.71 -22.62
C ARG A 189 3.08 8.77 -23.70
N GLN A 190 3.66 7.63 -24.07
CA GLN A 190 4.65 7.54 -25.14
C GLN A 190 4.05 7.94 -26.50
N GLU A 191 2.89 7.41 -26.86
CA GLU A 191 2.17 7.79 -28.09
C GLU A 191 1.90 9.29 -28.16
N ARG A 192 1.51 9.93 -27.05
CA ARG A 192 1.32 11.39 -26.99
C ARG A 192 2.64 12.13 -27.21
N SER A 193 3.73 11.65 -26.63
CA SER A 193 5.06 12.24 -26.82
C SER A 193 5.55 12.09 -28.26
N GLU A 194 5.36 10.92 -28.87
CA GLU A 194 5.70 10.68 -30.28
C GLU A 194 4.86 11.53 -31.23
N ARG A 195 3.55 11.67 -30.97
CA ARG A 195 2.68 12.59 -31.72
C ARG A 195 3.16 14.04 -31.63
N GLN A 196 3.61 14.49 -30.45
CA GLN A 196 4.19 15.82 -30.30
C GLN A 196 5.52 15.97 -31.03
N ARG A 197 6.39 14.95 -30.96
CA ARG A 197 7.66 14.92 -31.68
C ARG A 197 7.44 15.01 -33.19
N MET A 198 6.53 14.20 -33.74
CA MET A 198 6.17 14.27 -35.17
C MET A 198 5.65 15.65 -35.58
N ARG A 199 4.83 16.30 -34.74
CA ARG A 199 4.35 17.67 -35.00
C ARG A 199 5.49 18.69 -35.02
N LEU A 200 6.52 18.51 -34.18
CA LEU A 200 7.69 19.38 -34.15
C LEU A 200 8.60 19.12 -35.35
N GLU A 201 8.86 17.86 -35.70
CA GLU A 201 9.63 17.47 -36.88
C GLU A 201 8.97 17.97 -38.17
N ASP A 202 7.63 17.91 -38.27
CA ASP A 202 6.90 18.47 -39.41
C ASP A 202 7.02 20.00 -39.47
N ARG A 203 6.94 20.70 -38.33
CA ARG A 203 7.20 22.16 -38.27
C ARG A 203 8.63 22.51 -38.69
N VAL A 204 9.62 21.74 -38.26
CA VAL A 204 11.03 21.94 -38.63
C VAL A 204 11.20 21.69 -40.13
N SER A 205 10.64 20.61 -40.66
CA SER A 205 10.68 20.27 -42.10
C SER A 205 10.08 21.39 -42.95
N ARG A 206 8.95 21.96 -42.53
CA ARG A 206 8.34 23.14 -43.20
C ARG A 206 9.23 24.38 -43.15
N ARG A 207 9.92 24.64 -42.02
CA ARG A 207 10.86 25.77 -41.90
C ARG A 207 12.10 25.58 -42.77
N VAL A 208 12.67 24.38 -42.77
CA VAL A 208 13.81 24.00 -43.61
C VAL A 208 13.45 24.12 -45.09
N GLY A 209 12.25 23.66 -45.49
CA GLY A 209 11.75 23.84 -46.86
C GLY A 209 11.63 25.32 -47.27
N LYS A 210 11.12 26.19 -46.38
CA LYS A 210 11.07 27.64 -46.61
C LYS A 210 12.47 28.26 -46.72
N ALA A 211 13.39 27.87 -45.85
CA ALA A 211 14.78 28.33 -45.90
C ALA A 211 15.49 27.88 -47.19
N HIS A 212 15.27 26.65 -47.64
CA HIS A 212 15.79 26.17 -48.92
C HIS A 212 15.24 26.97 -50.11
N LEU A 213 13.94 27.30 -50.11
CA LEU A 213 13.34 28.17 -51.12
C LEU A 213 13.97 29.58 -51.11
N GLU A 214 14.24 30.12 -49.94
CA GLU A 214 14.88 31.42 -49.78
C GLU A 214 16.36 31.41 -50.23
N ILE A 215 17.11 30.39 -49.85
CA ILE A 215 18.48 30.15 -50.33
C ILE A 215 18.49 29.99 -51.86
N ALA A 216 17.54 29.25 -52.43
CA ALA A 216 17.44 29.10 -53.88
C ALA A 216 17.19 30.44 -54.58
N ARG A 217 16.29 31.29 -54.04
CA ARG A 217 16.08 32.65 -54.56
C ARG A 217 17.34 33.52 -54.44
N LYS A 218 18.02 33.48 -53.31
CA LYS A 218 19.27 34.23 -53.10
C LYS A 218 20.37 33.75 -54.03
N ARG A 219 20.48 32.44 -54.25
CA ARG A 219 21.40 31.84 -55.22
C ARG A 219 21.10 32.32 -56.63
N GLN A 220 19.84 32.33 -57.05
CA GLN A 220 19.43 32.85 -58.35
C GLN A 220 19.78 34.35 -58.51
N GLN A 221 19.60 35.16 -57.46
CA GLN A 221 20.03 36.56 -57.45
C GLN A 221 21.55 36.69 -57.57
N LEU A 222 22.30 35.83 -56.87
CA LEU A 222 23.76 35.82 -56.88
C LEU A 222 24.31 35.36 -58.24
N ASP A 223 23.69 34.36 -58.86
CA ASP A 223 24.00 33.91 -60.22
C ASP A 223 23.73 35.01 -61.25
N ALA A 224 22.64 35.79 -61.08
CA ALA A 224 22.37 36.95 -61.92
C ALA A 224 23.42 38.07 -61.75
N LEU A 225 23.85 38.33 -60.51
CA LEU A 225 24.94 39.29 -60.22
C LEU A 225 26.28 38.80 -60.78
N LEU A 226 26.62 37.52 -60.62
CA LEU A 226 27.82 36.91 -61.19
C LEU A 226 27.80 36.91 -62.71
N THR A 227 26.63 36.75 -63.34
CA THR A 227 26.47 36.87 -64.79
C THR A 227 26.72 38.32 -65.24
N MET A 228 26.18 39.31 -64.52
CA MET A 228 26.50 40.73 -64.80
C MET A 228 27.97 41.04 -64.59
N TRP A 229 28.57 40.55 -63.50
CA TRP A 229 29.97 40.75 -63.19
C TRP A 229 30.88 40.05 -64.18
N GLY A 230 30.50 38.86 -64.65
CA GLY A 230 31.16 38.15 -65.75
C GLY A 230 31.14 38.94 -67.05
N ARG A 231 30.03 39.63 -67.38
CA ARG A 231 29.97 40.53 -68.55
C ARG A 231 30.88 41.76 -68.39
N VAL A 232 30.98 42.32 -67.18
CA VAL A 232 31.89 43.44 -66.87
C VAL A 232 33.34 42.98 -66.93
N ASN A 233 33.64 41.82 -66.37
CA ASN A 233 34.98 41.25 -66.35
C ASN A 233 35.41 40.78 -67.74
N GLU A 234 34.51 40.24 -68.57
CA GLU A 234 34.79 39.99 -69.99
C GLU A 234 35.04 41.29 -70.76
N ALA A 235 34.35 42.39 -70.44
CA ALA A 235 34.64 43.69 -71.02
C ALA A 235 36.01 44.22 -70.59
N ASP A 236 36.41 43.98 -69.33
CA ASP A 236 37.71 44.37 -68.79
C ASP A 236 38.85 43.46 -69.25
N VAL A 237 38.60 42.16 -69.41
CA VAL A 237 39.52 41.19 -70.04
C VAL A 237 39.69 41.52 -71.51
N LYS A 238 38.62 41.86 -72.25
CA LYS A 238 38.74 42.34 -73.64
C LYS A 238 39.49 43.68 -73.72
N ARG A 239 39.40 44.56 -72.71
CA ARG A 239 40.24 45.77 -72.60
C ARG A 239 41.69 45.45 -72.24
N ALA A 240 41.92 44.43 -71.41
CA ALA A 240 43.25 43.99 -71.00
C ALA A 240 43.97 43.19 -72.10
N GLU A 241 43.26 42.39 -72.88
CA GLU A 241 43.75 41.68 -74.07
C GLU A 241 44.10 42.68 -75.17
N ARG A 242 43.28 43.72 -75.42
CA ARG A 242 43.68 44.85 -76.28
C ARG A 242 44.94 45.58 -75.79
N ARG A 243 45.25 45.55 -74.49
CA ARG A 243 46.50 46.07 -73.91
C ARG A 243 47.66 45.04 -73.96
N ARG A 244 47.35 43.74 -73.97
CA ARG A 244 48.31 42.63 -74.06
C ARG A 244 48.75 42.41 -75.50
N ASP A 245 47.85 42.51 -76.48
CA ASP A 245 48.14 42.44 -77.92
C ASP A 245 48.98 43.63 -78.39
N LYS A 246 48.87 44.78 -77.72
CA LYS A 246 49.80 45.93 -77.88
C LYS A 246 51.20 45.69 -77.27
N ARG A 247 51.35 44.70 -76.39
CA ARG A 247 52.60 44.37 -75.66
C ARG A 247 53.26 43.07 -76.12
N THR A 248 52.54 42.21 -76.85
CA THR A 248 53.06 40.95 -77.42
C THR A 248 53.54 41.08 -78.86
N ALA A 249 53.37 42.25 -79.49
CA ALA A 249 53.99 42.60 -80.78
C ALA A 249 55.50 42.96 -80.68
N THR A 250 56.08 43.10 -79.49
CA THR A 250 57.48 43.54 -79.28
C THR A 250 58.37 42.57 -78.51
N ARG A 251 57.92 41.35 -78.20
CA ARG A 251 58.76 40.34 -77.53
C ARG A 251 58.48 38.93 -78.04
N ARG A 252 58.88 38.67 -79.29
CA ARG A 252 59.13 37.33 -79.82
C ARG A 252 60.42 37.32 -80.65
N SER A 253 61.55 37.43 -79.96
CA SER A 253 62.84 36.89 -80.40
C SER A 253 63.54 36.33 -79.16
N GLY A 254 64.13 35.13 -79.28
CA GLY A 254 64.93 34.51 -78.22
C GLY A 254 64.26 33.32 -77.53
N ALA A 255 64.17 32.20 -78.24
CA ALA A 255 63.88 30.90 -77.67
C ALA A 255 65.17 30.18 -77.22
N LYS A 256 64.97 29.16 -76.37
CA LYS A 256 65.53 27.78 -76.42
C LYS A 256 66.64 27.34 -75.42
N ARG A 257 66.37 26.13 -74.87
CA ARG A 257 67.23 25.03 -74.37
C ARG A 257 67.76 25.17 -72.93
N ALA A 258 67.95 24.14 -72.09
CA ALA A 258 68.10 22.67 -72.23
C ALA A 258 67.60 21.96 -70.92
N ALA A 259 67.17 20.68 -70.92
CA ALA A 259 67.89 19.45 -70.49
C ALA A 259 68.58 19.55 -69.10
N SER A 260 68.70 18.57 -68.19
CA SER A 260 68.30 17.18 -67.98
C SER A 260 68.97 16.77 -66.65
N ASP A 261 68.38 15.83 -65.91
CA ASP A 261 69.01 14.81 -65.05
C ASP A 261 69.57 15.05 -63.63
N ASP A 262 69.41 13.95 -62.87
CA ASP A 262 70.32 13.34 -61.88
C ASP A 262 70.04 13.40 -60.36
N GLN A 263 70.40 12.26 -59.75
CA GLN A 263 70.03 11.69 -58.47
C GLN A 263 71.05 11.97 -57.33
N ARG A 264 70.58 11.67 -56.11
CA ARG A 264 71.30 11.18 -54.91
C ARG A 264 71.79 12.16 -53.82
N PRO A 265 71.89 11.65 -52.56
CA PRO A 265 71.64 12.42 -51.35
C PRO A 265 72.92 12.66 -50.53
N GLU A 266 73.14 13.88 -50.07
CA GLU A 266 74.21 14.18 -49.12
C GLU A 266 73.79 15.21 -48.06
N ASN A 267 74.33 14.99 -46.85
CA ASN A 267 74.20 15.73 -45.61
C ASN A 267 73.98 17.24 -45.78
N ARG A 268 72.75 17.69 -45.53
CA ARG A 268 72.41 19.12 -45.46
C ARG A 268 72.84 19.68 -44.12
N VAL A 269 73.73 20.67 -44.16
CA VAL A 269 73.73 21.76 -43.17
C VAL A 269 72.30 22.32 -43.18
N ILE A 270 71.54 22.03 -42.12
CA ILE A 270 70.15 22.44 -42.00
C ILE A 270 70.16 23.97 -41.89
N ASP A 271 69.47 24.63 -42.82
CA ASP A 271 69.27 26.08 -42.76
C ASP A 271 68.51 26.42 -41.46
N PRO A 272 69.08 27.28 -40.58
CA PRO A 272 68.50 27.63 -39.29
C PRO A 272 67.04 28.10 -39.37
N ALA A 273 66.63 28.75 -40.48
CA ALA A 273 65.25 29.19 -40.66
C ALA A 273 64.28 28.00 -40.79
N PHE A 274 64.67 26.95 -41.52
CA PHE A 274 63.87 25.73 -41.66
C PHE A 274 63.76 24.97 -40.34
N GLU A 275 64.79 25.03 -39.50
CA GLU A 275 64.75 24.48 -38.15
C GLU A 275 63.77 25.26 -37.26
N ALA A 276 63.74 26.58 -37.36
CA ALA A 276 62.77 27.43 -36.66
C ALA A 276 61.31 27.10 -37.04
N PHE A 277 60.99 26.93 -38.33
CA PHE A 277 59.65 26.49 -38.77
C PHE A 277 59.28 25.11 -38.20
N ARG A 278 60.20 24.14 -38.25
CA ARG A 278 59.98 22.79 -37.71
C ARG A 278 59.75 22.84 -36.20
N SER A 279 60.52 23.64 -35.49
CA SER A 279 60.37 23.88 -34.06
C SER A 279 59.01 24.50 -33.73
N ASN A 280 58.62 25.58 -34.42
CA ASN A 280 57.31 26.24 -34.24
C ASN A 280 56.13 25.27 -34.49
N ILE A 281 56.22 24.44 -35.53
CA ILE A 281 55.18 23.42 -35.83
C ILE A 281 55.17 22.32 -34.77
N ALA A 282 56.33 21.86 -34.32
CA ALA A 282 56.43 20.82 -33.29
C ALA A 282 55.86 21.32 -31.95
N GLU A 283 56.21 22.54 -31.54
CA GLU A 283 55.69 23.17 -30.32
C GLU A 283 54.18 23.38 -30.39
N ALA A 284 53.66 23.93 -31.49
CA ALA A 284 52.21 24.10 -31.70
C ALA A 284 51.47 22.75 -31.65
N ARG A 285 52.02 21.69 -32.25
CA ARG A 285 51.45 20.33 -32.18
C ARG A 285 51.45 19.77 -30.77
N ALA A 286 52.56 19.91 -30.04
CA ALA A 286 52.67 19.45 -28.67
C ALA A 286 51.62 20.12 -27.78
N ARG A 287 51.45 21.44 -27.91
CA ARG A 287 50.49 22.23 -27.13
C ARG A 287 49.04 21.90 -27.44
N ILE A 288 48.70 21.71 -28.71
CA ILE A 288 47.36 21.23 -29.11
C ILE A 288 47.11 19.81 -28.58
N ALA A 289 48.14 18.95 -28.57
CA ALA A 289 48.01 17.60 -28.02
C ALA A 289 47.76 17.62 -26.50
N GLU A 290 48.42 18.52 -25.77
CA GLU A 290 48.19 18.74 -24.33
C GLU A 290 46.78 19.28 -24.03
N SER A 291 46.20 20.10 -24.89
CA SER A 291 44.87 20.71 -24.66
C SER A 291 43.69 19.81 -25.07
N ARG A 292 43.91 18.79 -25.91
CA ARG A 292 42.87 17.80 -26.30
C ARG A 292 42.19 17.09 -25.12
N PRO A 293 42.89 16.53 -24.12
CA PRO A 293 42.24 15.88 -22.99
C PRO A 293 41.35 16.83 -22.18
N VAL A 294 41.69 18.13 -22.13
CA VAL A 294 40.87 19.17 -21.48
C VAL A 294 39.53 19.33 -22.17
N SER A 295 39.52 19.36 -23.50
CA SER A 295 38.28 19.41 -24.27
C SER A 295 37.41 18.16 -24.09
N ALA A 296 38.01 16.97 -24.00
CA ALA A 296 37.28 15.74 -23.70
C ALA A 296 36.71 15.73 -22.26
N LEU A 297 37.45 16.27 -21.29
CA LEU A 297 36.98 16.46 -19.92
C LEU A 297 35.77 17.41 -19.87
N ALA A 298 35.82 18.52 -20.61
CA ALA A 298 34.72 19.48 -20.72
C ALA A 298 33.41 18.81 -21.17
N SER A 299 33.47 17.99 -22.23
CA SER A 299 32.31 17.22 -22.69
C SER A 299 31.76 16.26 -21.62
N ARG A 300 32.65 15.55 -20.90
CA ARG A 300 32.23 14.67 -19.80
C ARG A 300 31.58 15.43 -18.64
N CYS A 301 32.08 16.62 -18.32
CA CYS A 301 31.46 17.47 -17.30
C CYS A 301 30.04 17.88 -17.71
N GLU A 302 29.84 18.26 -18.97
CA GLU A 302 28.52 18.58 -19.51
C GLU A 302 27.56 17.38 -19.46
N GLU A 303 28.00 16.20 -19.89
CA GLU A 303 27.21 14.96 -19.77
C GLU A 303 26.78 14.66 -18.33
N ARG A 304 27.70 14.84 -17.37
CA ARG A 304 27.40 14.63 -15.94
C ARG A 304 26.44 15.67 -15.39
N VAL A 305 26.55 16.93 -15.79
CA VAL A 305 25.57 17.98 -15.41
C VAL A 305 24.20 17.66 -16.00
N LEU A 306 24.12 17.21 -17.25
CA LEU A 306 22.86 16.77 -17.85
C LEU A 306 22.23 15.63 -17.05
N ALA A 307 23.03 14.64 -16.65
CA ALA A 307 22.56 13.55 -15.78
C ALA A 307 22.05 14.07 -14.41
N GLN A 308 22.76 15.01 -13.78
CA GLN A 308 22.30 15.66 -12.54
C GLN A 308 20.98 16.41 -12.74
N ARG A 309 20.79 17.11 -13.86
CA ARG A 309 19.52 17.79 -14.17
C ARG A 309 18.37 16.80 -14.34
N HIS A 310 18.61 15.67 -15.00
CA HIS A 310 17.60 14.61 -15.13
C HIS A 310 17.22 14.02 -13.78
N ALA A 311 18.21 13.74 -12.92
CA ALA A 311 17.97 13.28 -11.55
C ALA A 311 17.19 14.32 -10.74
N ALA A 312 17.56 15.60 -10.81
CA ALA A 312 16.87 16.69 -10.13
C ALA A 312 15.41 16.82 -10.58
N ARG A 313 15.13 16.71 -11.89
CA ARG A 313 13.75 16.69 -12.43
C ARG A 313 12.94 15.52 -11.87
N ALA A 314 13.51 14.31 -11.86
CA ALA A 314 12.82 13.14 -11.34
C ALA A 314 12.50 13.28 -9.84
N VAL A 315 13.45 13.79 -9.05
CA VAL A 315 13.27 14.07 -7.62
C VAL A 315 12.19 15.13 -7.39
N LEU A 316 12.18 16.19 -8.21
CA LEU A 316 11.17 17.24 -8.17
C LEU A 316 9.76 16.72 -8.49
N GLU A 317 9.62 15.93 -9.55
CA GLU A 317 8.34 15.29 -9.92
C GLU A 317 7.84 14.38 -8.79
N ASN A 318 8.74 13.60 -8.17
CA ASN A 318 8.41 12.76 -7.03
C ASN A 318 7.91 13.58 -5.84
N LEU A 319 8.63 14.65 -5.46
CA LEU A 319 8.23 15.53 -4.37
C LEU A 319 6.84 16.14 -4.63
N LYS A 320 6.60 16.69 -5.83
CA LYS A 320 5.30 17.27 -6.20
C LYS A 320 4.18 16.23 -6.15
N SER A 321 4.43 15.03 -6.68
CA SER A 321 3.45 13.94 -6.66
C SER A 321 3.12 13.47 -5.24
N HIS A 322 4.14 13.26 -4.40
CA HIS A 322 4.00 12.83 -3.01
C HIS A 322 3.26 13.89 -2.19
N ARG A 323 3.64 15.16 -2.31
CA ARG A 323 2.94 16.28 -1.65
C ARG A 323 1.47 16.35 -2.08
N ALA A 324 1.19 16.25 -3.38
CA ALA A 324 -0.18 16.29 -3.88
C ALA A 324 -1.02 15.11 -3.36
N ALA A 325 -0.43 13.92 -3.20
CA ALA A 325 -1.11 12.77 -2.59
C ALA A 325 -1.42 13.01 -1.10
N CYS A 326 -0.44 13.47 -0.33
CA CYS A 326 -0.61 13.85 1.07
C CYS A 326 -1.71 14.90 1.25
N GLY A 327 -1.67 16.00 0.49
CA GLY A 327 -2.67 17.07 0.57
C GLY A 327 -4.09 16.60 0.26
N ARG A 328 -4.26 15.71 -0.75
CA ARG A 328 -5.55 15.08 -1.03
C ARG A 328 -6.04 14.22 0.13
N SER A 329 -5.16 13.40 0.71
CA SER A 329 -5.50 12.54 1.85
C SER A 329 -5.98 13.34 3.05
N ILE A 330 -5.29 14.43 3.38
CA ILE A 330 -5.66 15.32 4.49
C ILE A 330 -6.98 16.03 4.21
N SER A 331 -7.18 16.51 2.98
CA SER A 331 -8.46 17.13 2.58
C SER A 331 -9.64 16.17 2.74
N LEU A 332 -9.47 14.90 2.33
CA LEU A 332 -10.48 13.86 2.49
C LEU A 332 -10.73 13.54 3.97
N LEU A 333 -9.69 13.47 4.80
CA LEU A 333 -9.80 13.27 6.24
C LEU A 333 -10.61 14.39 6.89
N VAL A 334 -10.33 15.65 6.56
CA VAL A 334 -11.08 16.80 7.07
C VAL A 334 -12.55 16.73 6.66
N GLN A 335 -12.83 16.42 5.37
CA GLN A 335 -14.20 16.26 4.89
C GLN A 335 -14.93 15.14 5.63
N LYS A 336 -14.26 14.00 5.85
CA LYS A 336 -14.81 12.87 6.59
C LYS A 336 -15.08 13.24 8.05
N SER A 337 -14.15 13.93 8.71
CA SER A 337 -14.31 14.43 10.08
C SER A 337 -15.54 15.33 10.18
N ASN A 338 -15.68 16.32 9.29
CA ASN A 338 -16.84 17.22 9.31
C ASN A 338 -18.17 16.46 9.19
N ARG A 339 -18.25 15.44 8.33
CA ARG A 339 -19.45 14.60 8.20
C ARG A 339 -19.72 13.80 9.48
N VAL A 340 -18.68 13.29 10.13
CA VAL A 340 -18.81 12.55 11.40
C VAL A 340 -19.22 13.50 12.52
N GLN A 341 -18.66 14.70 12.60
CA GLN A 341 -19.03 15.70 13.60
C GLN A 341 -20.48 16.15 13.48
N VAL A 342 -20.98 16.41 12.26
CA VAL A 342 -22.40 16.74 12.05
C VAL A 342 -23.29 15.61 12.57
N LYS A 343 -22.98 14.36 12.21
CA LYS A 343 -23.75 13.19 12.69
C LYS A 343 -23.65 12.99 14.20
N LEU A 344 -22.50 13.28 14.79
CA LEU A 344 -22.28 13.19 16.23
C LEU A 344 -23.11 14.26 16.94
N SER A 345 -23.04 15.52 16.50
CA SER A 345 -23.87 16.62 17.02
C SER A 345 -25.35 16.29 16.94
N ASP A 346 -25.84 15.86 15.77
CA ASP A 346 -27.24 15.44 15.59
C ASP A 346 -27.64 14.30 16.54
N SER A 347 -26.70 13.38 16.85
CA SER A 347 -26.96 12.25 17.74
C SER A 347 -26.98 12.69 19.20
N LEU A 348 -26.07 13.60 19.59
CA LEU A 348 -25.98 14.17 20.93
C LEU A 348 -27.22 15.00 21.27
N GLU A 349 -27.66 15.88 20.36
CA GLU A 349 -28.91 16.64 20.52
C GLU A 349 -30.13 15.72 20.71
N LYS A 350 -30.14 14.57 20.04
CA LYS A 350 -31.18 13.56 20.16
C LYS A 350 -31.01 12.64 21.36
N ALA A 351 -29.89 12.71 22.10
CA ALA A 351 -29.66 11.83 23.24
C ALA A 351 -30.62 12.17 24.39
N GLU A 352 -30.79 13.46 24.71
CA GLU A 352 -31.72 13.89 25.76
C GLU A 352 -33.18 13.58 25.41
N SER A 353 -33.58 13.82 24.15
CA SER A 353 -34.94 13.49 23.70
C SER A 353 -35.18 11.98 23.67
N ALA A 354 -34.17 11.17 23.37
CA ALA A 354 -34.24 9.72 23.50
C ALA A 354 -34.43 9.30 24.96
N ILE A 355 -33.72 9.90 25.92
CA ILE A 355 -33.92 9.62 27.36
C ILE A 355 -35.36 9.96 27.77
N LYS A 356 -35.88 11.13 27.38
CA LYS A 356 -37.28 11.51 27.63
C LYS A 356 -38.29 10.52 27.00
N THR A 357 -37.95 9.98 25.83
CA THR A 357 -38.75 8.94 25.17
C THR A 357 -38.71 7.62 25.95
N LEU A 358 -37.61 7.29 26.62
CA LEU A 358 -37.54 6.12 27.48
C LEU A 358 -38.33 6.30 28.78
N GLU A 359 -38.43 7.54 29.28
CA GLU A 359 -39.26 7.88 30.45
C GLU A 359 -40.76 7.71 30.16
N SER A 360 -41.20 7.98 28.91
CA SER A 360 -42.59 7.82 28.52
C SER A 360 -43.02 6.38 28.23
N VAL A 361 -42.07 5.45 28.06
CA VAL A 361 -42.35 4.03 27.83
C VAL A 361 -42.41 3.31 29.17
N ALA A 362 -43.62 3.07 29.65
CA ALA A 362 -43.86 2.25 30.84
C ALA A 362 -43.41 0.80 30.61
N LEU A 363 -42.85 0.18 31.65
CA LEU A 363 -42.57 -1.25 31.63
C LEU A 363 -43.89 -2.04 31.73
N HIS A 364 -43.94 -3.22 31.12
CA HIS A 364 -45.06 -4.15 31.31
C HIS A 364 -45.25 -4.46 32.80
N GLU A 365 -46.50 -4.63 33.25
CA GLU A 365 -46.87 -4.78 34.67
C GLU A 365 -46.07 -5.88 35.39
N SER A 366 -45.84 -7.01 34.72
CA SER A 366 -45.03 -8.13 35.27
C SER A 366 -43.53 -7.84 35.40
N LEU A 367 -43.04 -6.74 34.84
CA LEU A 367 -41.65 -6.27 34.94
C LEU A 367 -41.49 -5.03 35.83
N GLN A 368 -42.59 -4.43 36.29
CA GLN A 368 -42.53 -3.26 37.16
C GLN A 368 -42.12 -3.66 38.58
N SER A 369 -41.35 -2.79 39.22
CA SER A 369 -41.03 -2.87 40.65
C SER A 369 -41.14 -1.48 41.28
N GLU A 370 -41.09 -1.38 42.61
CA GLU A 370 -41.15 -0.08 43.31
C GLU A 370 -40.12 0.92 42.78
N THR A 371 -38.94 0.43 42.39
CA THR A 371 -37.81 1.19 41.86
C THR A 371 -37.72 1.25 40.33
N ARG A 372 -38.59 0.55 39.58
CA ARG A 372 -38.51 0.45 38.10
C ARG A 372 -39.90 0.46 37.50
N ARG A 373 -40.29 1.58 36.91
CA ARG A 373 -41.62 1.79 36.31
C ARG A 373 -41.55 2.04 34.81
N CYS A 374 -40.46 2.62 34.33
CA CYS A 374 -40.27 2.95 32.92
C CYS A 374 -38.94 2.37 32.39
N LEU A 375 -38.80 2.38 31.06
CA LEU A 375 -37.59 1.86 30.41
C LEU A 375 -36.35 2.69 30.79
N ALA A 376 -36.51 3.98 31.11
CA ALA A 376 -35.43 4.83 31.59
C ALA A 376 -34.84 4.36 32.95
N ASP A 377 -35.65 3.75 33.83
CA ASP A 377 -35.18 3.28 35.15
C ASP A 377 -34.22 2.08 35.05
N VAL A 378 -34.26 1.37 33.92
CA VAL A 378 -33.39 0.20 33.64
C VAL A 378 -32.07 0.62 33.00
N VAL A 379 -31.98 1.87 32.52
CA VAL A 379 -30.84 2.40 31.78
C VAL A 379 -29.98 3.26 32.71
N PRO A 380 -28.64 3.08 32.73
CA PRO A 380 -27.78 3.85 33.62
C PRO A 380 -27.61 5.30 33.12
N ARG A 381 -28.56 6.18 33.46
CA ARG A 381 -28.64 7.58 33.01
C ARG A 381 -27.35 8.37 33.25
N ASP A 382 -26.82 8.32 34.46
CA ASP A 382 -25.57 9.03 34.81
C ASP A 382 -24.37 8.57 33.98
N ARG A 383 -24.36 7.30 33.55
CA ARG A 383 -23.29 6.77 32.69
C ARG A 383 -23.45 7.27 31.27
N ILE A 384 -24.69 7.42 30.78
CA ILE A 384 -24.98 7.96 29.45
C ILE A 384 -24.61 9.44 29.40
N LEU A 385 -25.04 10.24 30.38
CA LEU A 385 -24.72 11.68 30.43
C LEU A 385 -23.21 11.93 30.48
N ARG A 386 -22.48 11.21 31.35
CA ARG A 386 -21.02 11.28 31.38
C ARG A 386 -20.37 10.84 30.07
N PHE A 387 -20.97 9.85 29.38
CA PHE A 387 -20.47 9.41 28.09
C PHE A 387 -20.72 10.46 26.99
N THR A 388 -21.88 11.11 26.96
CA THR A 388 -22.16 12.17 25.97
C THR A 388 -21.28 13.39 26.19
N GLU A 389 -21.10 13.83 27.44
CA GLU A 389 -20.17 14.91 27.80
C GLU A 389 -18.71 14.59 27.40
N ALA A 390 -18.27 13.35 27.66
CA ALA A 390 -16.94 12.90 27.25
C ALA A 390 -16.78 12.92 25.73
N LEU A 391 -17.79 12.47 24.97
CA LEU A 391 -17.75 12.48 23.51
C LEU A 391 -17.71 13.90 22.93
N GLU A 392 -18.43 14.85 23.52
CA GLU A 392 -18.34 16.27 23.14
C GLU A 392 -16.93 16.82 23.36
N GLY A 393 -16.35 16.55 24.54
CA GLY A 393 -14.98 16.93 24.86
C GLY A 393 -13.95 16.31 23.90
N GLU A 394 -14.07 15.02 23.62
CA GLU A 394 -13.24 14.32 22.63
C GLU A 394 -13.43 14.88 21.22
N GLY A 395 -14.66 15.22 20.82
CA GLY A 395 -15.00 15.88 19.57
C GLY A 395 -14.25 17.21 19.38
N ALA A 396 -14.32 18.08 20.39
CA ALA A 396 -13.63 19.37 20.38
C ALA A 396 -12.10 19.21 20.30
N GLN A 397 -11.52 18.26 21.06
CA GLN A 397 -10.08 17.98 21.01
C GLN A 397 -9.63 17.46 19.64
N LEU A 398 -10.42 16.58 19.02
CA LEU A 398 -10.13 16.04 17.70
C LEU A 398 -10.13 17.16 16.65
N LEU A 399 -11.11 18.07 16.69
CA LEU A 399 -11.17 19.23 15.81
C LEU A 399 -9.93 20.13 15.97
N GLN A 400 -9.53 20.43 17.20
CA GLN A 400 -8.32 21.23 17.46
C GLN A 400 -7.05 20.57 16.89
N ARG A 401 -6.93 19.24 17.00
CA ARG A 401 -5.79 18.48 16.43
C ARG A 401 -5.83 18.47 14.91
N LEU A 402 -7.01 18.36 14.29
CA LEU A 402 -7.18 18.44 12.85
C LEU A 402 -6.82 19.82 12.31
N GLU A 403 -7.24 20.90 12.97
CA GLU A 403 -6.83 22.26 12.60
C GLU A 403 -5.30 22.42 12.68
N LYS A 404 -4.69 21.89 13.74
CA LYS A 404 -3.23 21.89 13.88
C LYS A 404 -2.57 21.14 12.72
N LEU A 405 -3.09 19.97 12.35
CA LEU A 405 -2.59 19.20 11.21
C LEU A 405 -2.74 19.99 9.90
N GLN A 406 -3.87 20.66 9.67
CA GLN A 406 -4.09 21.49 8.49
C GLN A 406 -3.08 22.65 8.42
N ARG A 407 -2.83 23.36 9.53
CA ARG A 407 -1.80 24.41 9.57
C ARG A 407 -0.41 23.85 9.23
N GLN A 408 -0.09 22.66 9.74
CA GLN A 408 1.17 21.98 9.43
C GLN A 408 1.25 21.58 7.94
N ASP A 409 0.15 21.12 7.34
CA ASP A 409 0.08 20.79 5.92
C ASP A 409 0.27 22.03 5.03
N SER A 410 -0.35 23.15 5.37
CA SER A 410 -0.18 24.43 4.66
C SER A 410 1.25 24.96 4.78
N GLN A 411 1.86 24.90 5.97
CA GLN A 411 3.26 25.27 6.14
C GLN A 411 4.18 24.38 5.30
N LEU A 412 3.91 23.07 5.29
CA LEU A 412 4.65 22.09 4.52
C LEU A 412 4.49 22.30 3.01
N GLU A 413 3.32 22.76 2.55
CA GLU A 413 3.09 23.18 1.16
C GLU A 413 4.08 24.26 0.74
N GLY A 414 4.15 25.35 1.50
CA GLY A 414 5.08 26.44 1.23
C GLY A 414 6.54 25.97 1.24
N MET A 415 6.91 25.05 2.15
CA MET A 415 8.26 24.45 2.16
C MET A 415 8.52 23.61 0.90
N CYS A 416 7.54 22.83 0.43
CA CYS A 416 7.65 22.05 -0.80
C CYS A 416 7.82 22.95 -2.03
N GLU A 417 7.06 24.04 -2.11
CA GLU A 417 7.14 25.02 -3.21
C GLU A 417 8.49 25.72 -3.24
N GLN A 418 9.00 26.19 -2.10
CA GLN A 418 10.31 26.83 -2.01
C GLN A 418 11.45 25.89 -2.43
N VAL A 419 11.43 24.63 -1.97
CA VAL A 419 12.44 23.65 -2.38
C VAL A 419 12.28 23.31 -3.87
N ALA A 420 11.05 23.19 -4.36
CA ALA A 420 10.78 22.97 -5.77
C ALA A 420 11.36 24.07 -6.66
N GLU A 421 11.14 25.34 -6.32
CA GLU A 421 11.68 26.49 -7.04
C GLU A 421 13.21 26.48 -7.07
N ARG A 422 13.85 26.20 -5.92
CA ARG A 422 15.32 26.11 -5.81
C ARG A 422 15.91 24.96 -6.64
N VAL A 423 15.22 23.83 -6.71
CA VAL A 423 15.60 22.70 -7.58
C VAL A 423 15.42 23.07 -9.05
N GLU A 424 14.35 23.78 -9.41
CA GLU A 424 14.15 24.28 -10.77
C GLU A 424 15.22 25.30 -11.18
N GLN A 425 15.66 26.18 -10.27
CA GLN A 425 16.76 27.10 -10.51
C GLN A 425 18.05 26.36 -10.85
N LEU A 426 18.38 25.31 -10.09
CA LEU A 426 19.54 24.43 -10.36
C LEU A 426 19.43 23.76 -11.74
N ILE A 427 18.23 23.31 -12.13
CA ILE A 427 17.99 22.67 -13.43
C ILE A 427 18.24 23.64 -14.60
N ARG A 428 17.96 24.94 -14.41
CA ARG A 428 18.17 25.99 -15.40
C ARG A 428 19.61 26.53 -15.43
N GLU A 429 20.46 26.19 -14.46
CA GLU A 429 21.81 26.72 -14.37
C GLU A 429 22.76 26.12 -15.42
N ASP A 430 23.18 26.93 -16.41
CA ASP A 430 24.00 26.55 -17.57
C ASP A 430 25.49 26.90 -17.47
N SER A 431 25.99 27.31 -16.29
CA SER A 431 27.37 27.79 -16.10
C SER A 431 28.44 26.81 -16.63
N VAL A 432 28.31 25.51 -16.35
CA VAL A 432 29.24 24.48 -16.86
C VAL A 432 29.17 24.30 -18.39
N SER A 433 27.99 24.42 -19.01
CA SER A 433 27.85 24.30 -20.47
C SER A 433 28.46 25.51 -21.20
N ILE A 434 28.40 26.70 -20.59
CA ILE A 434 29.04 27.92 -21.13
C ILE A 434 30.56 27.74 -21.17
N GLU A 435 31.18 27.34 -20.06
CA GLU A 435 32.64 27.15 -20.00
C GLU A 435 33.11 25.98 -20.86
N SER A 436 32.34 24.89 -20.93
CA SER A 436 32.61 23.76 -21.83
C SER A 436 32.66 24.22 -23.29
N LYS A 437 31.70 25.04 -23.73
CA LYS A 437 31.67 25.60 -25.09
C LYS A 437 32.86 26.53 -25.34
N ALA A 438 33.26 27.35 -24.37
CA ALA A 438 34.44 28.21 -24.49
C ALA A 438 35.71 27.37 -24.73
N ILE A 439 35.90 26.29 -23.96
CA ILE A 439 37.00 25.32 -24.17
C ILE A 439 36.96 24.73 -25.59
N HIS A 440 35.79 24.30 -26.05
CA HIS A 440 35.64 23.73 -27.39
C HIS A 440 35.95 24.73 -28.51
N VAL A 441 35.53 26.00 -28.37
CA VAL A 441 35.80 27.07 -29.34
C VAL A 441 37.29 27.37 -29.42
N GLU A 442 37.96 27.58 -28.29
CA GLU A 442 39.40 27.86 -28.27
C GLU A 442 40.23 26.66 -28.74
N GLN A 443 39.79 25.43 -28.42
CA GLN A 443 40.41 24.21 -28.93
C GLN A 443 40.26 24.06 -30.46
N ALA A 444 39.08 24.37 -31.00
CA ALA A 444 38.84 24.35 -32.44
C ALA A 444 39.66 25.43 -33.16
N ARG A 445 39.78 26.62 -32.55
CA ARG A 445 40.62 27.71 -33.05
C ARG A 445 42.08 27.27 -33.16
N ALA A 446 42.66 26.73 -32.10
CA ALA A 446 44.04 26.23 -32.09
C ALA A 446 44.26 25.14 -33.16
N GLN A 447 43.29 24.24 -33.36
CA GLN A 447 43.36 23.19 -34.39
C GLN A 447 43.28 23.74 -35.82
N SER A 448 42.51 24.81 -36.05
CA SER A 448 42.33 25.43 -37.37
C SER A 448 43.56 26.22 -37.85
N GLU A 449 44.37 26.73 -36.92
CA GLU A 449 45.59 27.49 -37.21
C GLU A 449 46.79 26.58 -37.55
N LEU A 450 46.78 25.31 -37.09
CA LEU A 450 47.87 24.36 -37.33
C LEU A 450 48.12 24.03 -38.83
N PRO A 451 47.09 23.80 -39.68
CA PRO A 451 47.28 23.67 -41.13
C PRO A 451 47.87 24.94 -41.77
N GLN A 452 47.47 26.13 -41.31
CA GLN A 452 47.99 27.40 -41.82
C GLN A 452 49.48 27.54 -41.49
N LEU A 453 49.88 27.15 -40.28
CA LEU A 453 51.28 27.11 -39.86
C LEU A 453 52.12 26.14 -40.71
N ARG A 454 51.55 24.98 -41.08
CA ARG A 454 52.21 24.01 -41.97
C ARG A 454 52.35 24.51 -43.40
N ALA A 455 51.43 25.34 -43.87
CA ALA A 455 51.45 25.89 -45.23
C ALA A 455 52.51 26.98 -45.43
N LEU A 456 53.02 27.58 -44.34
CA LEU A 456 54.08 28.59 -44.39
C LEU A 456 55.49 28.01 -44.53
N VAL A 457 55.66 26.69 -44.58
CA VAL A 457 56.97 26.06 -44.78
C VAL A 457 57.45 26.34 -46.21
N PRO A 458 58.55 27.08 -46.42
CA PRO A 458 59.00 27.45 -47.76
C PRO A 458 59.40 26.23 -48.59
N SER A 459 59.20 26.28 -49.92
CA SER A 459 59.75 25.28 -50.83
C SER A 459 61.27 25.41 -50.95
N ALA A 460 61.98 24.30 -51.13
CA ALA A 460 63.43 24.31 -51.30
C ALA A 460 63.84 25.25 -52.47
N GLY A 461 64.73 26.21 -52.19
CA GLY A 461 65.16 27.23 -53.17
C GLY A 461 64.38 28.55 -53.14
N ALA A 462 63.51 28.78 -52.15
CA ALA A 462 62.84 30.07 -51.96
C ALA A 462 63.84 31.20 -51.67
N ALA A 463 63.49 32.44 -52.07
CA ALA A 463 64.35 33.59 -51.87
C ALA A 463 64.52 33.90 -50.36
N PRO A 464 65.73 34.25 -49.87
CA PRO A 464 65.98 34.48 -48.44
C PRO A 464 65.03 35.52 -47.79
N ALA A 465 64.66 36.57 -48.53
CA ALA A 465 63.71 37.58 -48.06
C ALA A 465 62.31 37.00 -47.81
N THR A 466 61.84 36.09 -48.67
CA THR A 466 60.53 35.43 -48.51
C THR A 466 60.53 34.43 -47.34
N VAL A 467 61.64 33.73 -47.13
CA VAL A 467 61.82 32.79 -46.01
C VAL A 467 61.73 33.52 -44.66
N LEU A 468 62.39 34.67 -44.53
CA LEU A 468 62.34 35.49 -43.31
C LEU A 468 60.95 36.07 -43.03
N GLU A 469 60.20 36.49 -44.06
CA GLU A 469 58.82 36.97 -43.86
C GLU A 469 57.88 35.84 -43.43
N ASP A 470 57.98 34.67 -44.06
CA ASP A 470 57.18 33.50 -43.70
C ASP A 470 57.57 32.97 -42.31
N GLU A 471 58.83 33.10 -41.90
CA GLU A 471 59.29 32.73 -40.56
C GLU A 471 58.61 33.61 -39.50
N LYS A 472 58.59 34.94 -39.70
CA LYS A 472 57.87 35.88 -38.84
C LYS A 472 56.38 35.56 -38.76
N ARG A 473 55.74 35.24 -39.89
CA ARG A 473 54.33 34.81 -39.93
C ARG A 473 54.12 33.50 -39.17
N SER A 474 55.07 32.56 -39.25
CA SER A 474 55.00 31.29 -38.52
C SER A 474 55.11 31.49 -37.01
N ALA A 475 55.96 32.40 -36.55
CA ALA A 475 56.06 32.76 -35.14
C ALA A 475 54.76 33.38 -34.62
N LEU A 476 54.14 34.29 -35.39
CA LEU A 476 52.85 34.89 -35.04
C LEU A 476 51.72 33.86 -34.97
N LEU A 477 51.64 32.92 -35.92
CA LEU A 477 50.66 31.84 -35.87
C LEU A 477 50.91 30.89 -34.70
N ARG A 478 52.18 30.58 -34.39
CA ARG A 478 52.53 29.84 -33.18
C ARG A 478 52.01 30.57 -31.95
N ASP A 479 52.29 31.86 -31.80
CA ASP A 479 51.87 32.64 -30.63
C ASP A 479 50.34 32.70 -30.48
N ARG A 480 49.58 32.72 -31.58
CA ARG A 480 48.11 32.58 -31.54
C ARG A 480 47.65 31.21 -31.06
N VAL A 481 48.28 30.12 -31.52
CA VAL A 481 48.02 28.76 -31.02
C VAL A 481 48.35 28.67 -29.53
N MET A 482 49.47 29.26 -29.09
CA MET A 482 49.87 29.30 -27.68
C MET A 482 48.85 30.07 -26.84
N SER A 483 48.39 31.22 -27.32
CA SER A 483 47.36 32.02 -26.66
C SER A 483 46.03 31.28 -26.55
N ALA A 484 45.57 30.62 -27.63
CA ALA A 484 44.36 29.80 -27.59
C ALA A 484 44.48 28.64 -26.60
N CYS A 485 45.63 27.96 -26.56
CA CYS A 485 45.89 26.90 -25.58
C CYS A 485 45.96 27.43 -24.13
N ALA A 486 46.48 28.64 -23.92
CA ALA A 486 46.45 29.30 -22.62
C ALA A 486 45.01 29.64 -22.19
N ASN A 487 44.18 30.13 -23.11
CA ASN A 487 42.75 30.37 -22.86
C ASN A 487 42.01 29.09 -22.48
N VAL A 488 42.31 27.95 -23.13
CA VAL A 488 41.76 26.64 -22.76
C VAL A 488 42.09 26.27 -21.30
N ARG A 489 43.31 26.58 -20.82
CA ARG A 489 43.70 26.33 -19.42
C ARG A 489 42.95 27.24 -18.45
N THR A 490 42.84 28.54 -18.75
CA THR A 490 42.05 29.46 -17.92
C THR A 490 40.57 29.05 -17.86
N ALA A 491 40.00 28.64 -19.00
CA ALA A 491 38.61 28.15 -19.07
C ALA A 491 38.45 26.81 -18.32
N LEU A 492 39.49 25.98 -18.21
CA LEU A 492 39.47 24.78 -17.37
C LEU A 492 39.35 25.12 -15.88
N ASP A 493 40.08 26.12 -15.38
CA ASP A 493 39.98 26.55 -13.98
C ASP A 493 38.57 27.10 -13.66
N GLN A 494 37.99 27.84 -14.62
CA GLN A 494 36.62 28.34 -14.54
C GLN A 494 35.59 27.20 -14.60
N LEU A 495 35.79 26.22 -15.49
CA LEU A 495 34.96 25.02 -15.59
C LEU A 495 34.97 24.24 -14.27
N GLN A 496 36.15 24.05 -13.66
CA GLN A 496 36.28 23.35 -12.38
C GLN A 496 35.52 24.09 -11.28
N SER A 497 35.69 25.42 -11.18
CA SER A 497 34.97 26.25 -10.22
C SER A 497 33.45 26.19 -10.41
N CYS A 498 32.98 26.22 -11.67
CA CYS A 498 31.56 26.08 -11.98
C CYS A 498 31.03 24.69 -11.64
N TRP A 499 31.80 23.64 -11.95
CA TRP A 499 31.46 22.26 -11.65
C TRP A 499 31.33 22.03 -10.14
N ASP A 500 32.31 22.47 -9.35
CA ASP A 500 32.32 22.28 -7.89
C ASP A 500 31.12 22.97 -7.25
N ARG A 501 30.85 24.23 -7.66
CA ARG A 501 29.66 24.96 -7.22
C ARG A 501 28.37 24.24 -7.61
N GLN A 502 28.21 23.83 -8.86
CA GLN A 502 26.99 23.17 -9.33
C GLN A 502 26.78 21.83 -8.62
N HIS A 503 27.85 21.07 -8.39
CA HIS A 503 27.80 19.81 -7.67
C HIS A 503 27.40 20.00 -6.20
N GLN A 504 28.01 20.97 -5.50
CA GLN A 504 27.64 21.30 -4.11
C GLN A 504 26.17 21.72 -4.00
N MET A 505 25.72 22.58 -4.91
CA MET A 505 24.32 23.00 -4.98
C MET A 505 23.40 21.80 -5.20
N PHE A 506 23.74 20.90 -6.13
CA PHE A 506 22.97 19.68 -6.37
C PHE A 506 22.82 18.81 -5.12
N VAL A 507 23.92 18.52 -4.42
CA VAL A 507 23.88 17.73 -3.18
C VAL A 507 23.06 18.44 -2.10
N GLN A 508 23.21 19.75 -1.95
CA GLN A 508 22.43 20.53 -0.98
C GLN A 508 20.93 20.47 -1.29
N ARG A 509 20.53 20.63 -2.57
CA ARG A 509 19.11 20.54 -2.96
C ARG A 509 18.52 19.15 -2.72
N LEU A 510 19.28 18.08 -2.97
CA LEU A 510 18.83 16.73 -2.64
C LEU A 510 18.58 16.52 -1.14
N ARG A 511 19.44 17.10 -0.28
CA ARG A 511 19.24 17.05 1.18
C ARG A 511 17.99 17.82 1.62
N GLU A 512 17.75 19.00 1.04
CA GLU A 512 16.55 19.79 1.29
C GLU A 512 15.28 19.00 0.89
N VAL A 513 15.27 18.37 -0.29
CA VAL A 513 14.15 17.53 -0.72
C VAL A 513 13.95 16.35 0.23
N ALA A 514 15.01 15.63 0.61
CA ALA A 514 14.92 14.50 1.53
C ALA A 514 14.34 14.93 2.89
N TYR A 515 14.76 16.09 3.41
CA TYR A 515 14.22 16.67 4.64
C TYR A 515 12.72 16.97 4.50
N VAL A 516 12.30 17.66 3.45
CA VAL A 516 10.88 17.98 3.23
C VAL A 516 10.06 16.70 3.04
N GLN A 517 10.53 15.73 2.27
CA GLN A 517 9.85 14.43 2.13
C GLN A 517 9.67 13.70 3.47
N SER A 518 10.67 13.77 4.35
CA SER A 518 10.54 13.20 5.71
C SER A 518 9.45 13.90 6.53
N LYS A 519 9.26 15.21 6.36
CA LYS A 519 8.19 15.97 6.99
C LYS A 519 6.83 15.63 6.41
N VAL A 520 6.72 15.44 5.09
CA VAL A 520 5.49 14.92 4.46
C VAL A 520 5.09 13.59 5.07
N ARG A 521 6.01 12.63 5.16
CA ARG A 521 5.74 11.32 5.81
C ARG A 521 5.37 11.43 7.29
N TYR A 522 5.84 12.46 7.98
CA TYR A 522 5.46 12.70 9.37
C TYR A 522 4.01 13.16 9.46
N VAL A 523 3.60 14.14 8.65
CA VAL A 523 2.22 14.64 8.60
C VAL A 523 1.26 13.54 8.15
N GLU A 524 1.62 12.72 7.15
CA GLU A 524 0.82 11.56 6.72
C GLU A 524 0.57 10.57 7.84
N ARG A 525 1.59 10.26 8.65
CA ARG A 525 1.43 9.38 9.81
C ARG A 525 0.51 9.98 10.87
N GLN A 526 0.60 11.28 11.11
CA GLN A 526 -0.33 11.97 12.02
C GLN A 526 -1.76 11.96 11.49
N ALA A 527 -1.95 12.16 10.18
CA ALA A 527 -3.25 12.07 9.52
C ALA A 527 -3.87 10.67 9.69
N ALA A 528 -3.09 9.61 9.52
CA ALA A 528 -3.55 8.23 9.70
C ALA A 528 -4.02 7.96 11.15
N LEU A 529 -3.29 8.45 12.16
CA LEU A 529 -3.71 8.32 13.56
C LEU A 529 -5.02 9.08 13.84
N LEU A 530 -5.15 10.30 13.33
CA LEU A 530 -6.38 11.08 13.48
C LEU A 530 -7.55 10.46 12.71
N GLU A 531 -7.30 9.75 11.61
CA GLU A 531 -8.34 9.00 10.92
C GLU A 531 -8.92 7.87 11.78
N GLU A 532 -8.08 7.16 12.54
CA GLU A 532 -8.53 6.15 13.51
C GLU A 532 -9.41 6.78 14.60
N GLU A 533 -9.03 7.96 15.11
CA GLU A 533 -9.83 8.72 16.08
C GLU A 533 -11.19 9.16 15.49
N VAL A 534 -11.22 9.66 14.24
CA VAL A 534 -12.48 10.01 13.53
C VAL A 534 -13.36 8.77 13.37
N ASN A 535 -12.79 7.61 13.02
CA ASN A 535 -13.54 6.37 12.90
C ASN A 535 -14.09 5.91 14.26
N ALA A 536 -13.31 6.05 15.33
CA ALA A 536 -13.76 5.75 16.69
C ALA A 536 -14.95 6.63 17.09
N GLN A 537 -14.91 7.93 16.82
CA GLN A 537 -16.05 8.82 17.07
C GLN A 537 -17.28 8.44 16.25
N SER A 538 -17.10 8.06 14.98
CA SER A 538 -18.21 7.57 14.17
C SER A 538 -18.87 6.32 14.76
N ASN A 539 -18.08 5.41 15.37
CA ASN A 539 -18.62 4.24 16.05
C ASN A 539 -19.30 4.62 17.37
N ASN A 540 -18.74 5.59 18.10
CA ASN A 540 -19.31 6.11 19.34
C ASN A 540 -20.68 6.76 19.11
N ALA A 541 -20.85 7.53 18.04
CA ALA A 541 -22.13 8.09 17.64
C ALA A 541 -23.21 7.00 17.45
N GLN A 542 -22.84 5.82 16.92
CA GLN A 542 -23.79 4.71 16.76
C GLN A 542 -24.30 4.17 18.10
N HIS A 543 -23.53 4.27 19.19
CA HIS A 543 -24.00 3.85 20.52
C HIS A 543 -25.15 4.74 21.01
N ILE A 544 -25.12 6.04 20.72
CA ILE A 544 -26.22 6.96 21.04
C ILE A 544 -27.46 6.63 20.20
N VAL A 545 -27.29 6.32 18.92
CA VAL A 545 -28.40 5.88 18.04
C VAL A 545 -29.08 4.61 18.55
N ARG A 546 -28.37 3.71 19.25
CA ARG A 546 -28.99 2.52 19.86
C ARG A 546 -29.97 2.88 20.98
N LEU A 547 -29.71 3.96 21.72
CA LEU A 547 -30.63 4.45 22.75
C LEU A 547 -32.00 4.81 22.15
N GLN A 548 -31.99 5.48 20.99
CA GLN A 548 -33.21 5.84 20.25
C GLN A 548 -34.01 4.62 19.76
N LYS A 549 -33.32 3.50 19.49
CA LYS A 549 -33.96 2.26 19.02
C LYS A 549 -34.45 1.36 20.15
N MET A 550 -34.07 1.65 21.39
CA MET A 550 -34.38 0.81 22.55
C MET A 550 -35.89 0.63 22.79
N PRO A 551 -36.78 1.64 22.62
CA PRO A 551 -38.24 1.43 22.73
C PRO A 551 -38.77 0.36 21.78
N ARG A 552 -38.34 0.39 20.52
CA ARG A 552 -38.76 -0.60 19.51
C ARG A 552 -38.21 -1.99 19.82
N ALA A 553 -36.96 -2.05 20.26
CA ALA A 553 -36.34 -3.30 20.69
C ALA A 553 -37.05 -3.90 21.91
N TYR A 554 -37.46 -3.06 22.87
CA TYR A 554 -38.24 -3.46 24.04
C TYR A 554 -39.58 -4.07 23.65
N ASN A 555 -40.37 -3.39 22.80
CA ASN A 555 -41.66 -3.93 22.32
C ASN A 555 -41.50 -5.26 21.56
N SER A 556 -40.44 -5.37 20.76
CA SER A 556 -40.13 -6.62 20.06
C SER A 556 -39.77 -7.74 21.02
N ALA A 557 -39.04 -7.43 22.10
CA ALA A 557 -38.70 -8.38 23.15
C ALA A 557 -39.95 -8.84 23.94
N LEU A 558 -40.88 -7.93 24.26
CA LEU A 558 -42.15 -8.30 24.90
C LEU A 558 -42.96 -9.27 24.02
N ARG A 559 -43.05 -8.98 22.72
CA ARG A 559 -43.74 -9.86 21.76
C ARG A 559 -43.07 -11.24 21.67
N GLU A 560 -41.76 -11.29 21.66
CA GLU A 560 -41.02 -12.55 21.64
C GLU A 560 -41.26 -13.37 22.93
N VAL A 561 -41.29 -12.73 24.09
CA VAL A 561 -41.63 -13.41 25.35
C VAL A 561 -43.04 -14.01 25.29
N ALA A 562 -44.03 -13.24 24.82
CA ALA A 562 -45.39 -13.72 24.67
C ALA A 562 -45.51 -14.90 23.68
N LEU A 563 -44.78 -14.85 22.57
CA LEU A 563 -44.72 -15.95 21.60
C LEU A 563 -44.12 -17.22 22.21
N ARG A 564 -43.05 -17.10 23.00
CA ARG A 564 -42.42 -18.24 23.68
C ARG A 564 -43.34 -18.85 24.73
N GLN A 565 -44.10 -18.05 25.44
CA GLN A 565 -45.10 -18.54 26.40
C GLN A 565 -46.23 -19.29 25.69
N GLN A 566 -46.80 -18.71 24.64
CA GLN A 566 -47.81 -19.38 23.84
C GLN A 566 -47.29 -20.71 23.25
N PHE A 567 -46.02 -20.73 22.80
CA PHE A 567 -45.39 -21.95 22.33
C PHE A 567 -45.27 -22.99 23.46
N ARG A 568 -44.81 -22.59 24.64
CA ARG A 568 -44.72 -23.46 25.82
C ARG A 568 -46.08 -24.05 26.19
N GLU A 569 -47.13 -23.24 26.24
CA GLU A 569 -48.50 -23.69 26.52
C GLU A 569 -48.98 -24.73 25.49
N ARG A 570 -48.81 -24.44 24.19
CA ARG A 570 -49.17 -25.37 23.11
C ARG A 570 -48.36 -26.67 23.20
N TYR A 571 -47.07 -26.57 23.51
CA TYR A 571 -46.19 -27.72 23.66
C TYR A 571 -46.62 -28.62 24.81
N VAL A 572 -46.90 -28.03 25.99
CA VAL A 572 -47.40 -28.76 27.16
C VAL A 572 -48.77 -29.37 26.87
N ALA A 573 -49.70 -28.62 26.27
CA ALA A 573 -51.02 -29.14 25.90
C ALA A 573 -50.93 -30.34 24.94
N GLN A 574 -50.01 -30.29 23.96
CA GLN A 574 -49.77 -31.39 23.04
C GLN A 574 -49.14 -32.60 23.74
N ALA A 575 -48.22 -32.37 24.69
CA ALA A 575 -47.64 -33.44 25.49
C ALA A 575 -48.69 -34.13 26.39
N GLU A 576 -49.61 -33.37 27.00
CA GLU A 576 -50.73 -33.93 27.77
C GLU A 576 -51.70 -34.72 26.88
N LYS A 577 -51.99 -34.21 25.67
CA LYS A 577 -52.79 -34.94 24.67
C LYS A 577 -52.12 -36.26 24.27
N ALA A 578 -50.81 -36.27 24.07
CA ALA A 578 -50.05 -37.48 23.80
C ALA A 578 -50.06 -38.44 25.00
N ARG A 579 -49.86 -37.93 26.21
CA ARG A 579 -49.89 -38.72 27.45
C ARG A 579 -51.26 -39.40 27.63
N THR A 580 -52.36 -38.67 27.48
CA THR A 580 -53.71 -39.22 27.60
C THR A 580 -54.03 -40.25 26.51
N ALA A 581 -53.59 -40.03 25.27
CA ALA A 581 -53.75 -41.00 24.19
C ALA A 581 -53.01 -42.31 24.48
N LEU A 582 -51.75 -42.23 24.92
CA LEU A 582 -50.96 -43.39 25.29
C LEU A 582 -51.57 -44.12 26.50
N SER A 583 -52.02 -43.39 27.54
CA SER A 583 -52.66 -44.00 28.71
C SER A 583 -53.91 -44.80 28.33
N ARG A 584 -54.75 -44.26 27.43
CA ARG A 584 -55.92 -44.99 26.89
C ARG A 584 -55.52 -46.27 26.16
N MET A 585 -54.42 -46.25 25.38
CA MET A 585 -53.92 -47.45 24.71
C MET A 585 -53.45 -48.52 25.71
N VAL A 586 -52.74 -48.12 26.76
CA VAL A 586 -52.28 -49.03 27.82
C VAL A 586 -53.45 -49.60 28.61
N GLU A 587 -54.46 -48.78 28.93
CA GLU A 587 -55.69 -49.25 29.60
C GLU A 587 -56.48 -50.23 28.74
N ALA A 588 -56.64 -49.95 27.44
CA ALA A 588 -57.31 -50.84 26.50
C ALA A 588 -56.56 -52.19 26.40
N GLU A 589 -55.23 -52.15 26.27
CA GLU A 589 -54.40 -53.35 26.22
C GLU A 589 -54.45 -54.14 27.53
N ASN A 590 -54.34 -53.47 28.68
CA ASN A 590 -54.42 -54.12 29.99
C ASN A 590 -55.82 -54.69 30.25
N SER A 591 -56.87 -54.05 29.74
CA SER A 591 -58.24 -54.58 29.79
C SER A 591 -58.38 -55.83 28.91
N ARG A 592 -57.79 -55.82 27.71
CA ARG A 592 -57.71 -57.00 26.83
C ARG A 592 -56.93 -58.16 27.48
N ARG A 593 -55.77 -57.88 28.09
CA ARG A 593 -54.98 -58.88 28.84
C ARG A 593 -55.75 -59.43 30.04
N ARG A 594 -56.44 -58.58 30.81
CA ARG A 594 -57.32 -59.02 31.91
C ARG A 594 -58.42 -59.95 31.42
N ALA A 595 -59.14 -59.57 30.38
CA ALA A 595 -60.22 -60.38 29.81
C ALA A 595 -59.70 -61.73 29.28
N PHE A 596 -58.54 -61.74 28.62
CA PHE A 596 -57.89 -62.96 28.16
C PHE A 596 -57.51 -63.88 29.32
N LEU A 597 -56.81 -63.36 30.34
CA LEU A 597 -56.42 -64.13 31.51
C LEU A 597 -57.65 -64.66 32.25
N GLN A 598 -58.69 -63.83 32.44
CA GLN A 598 -59.92 -64.27 33.11
C GLN A 598 -60.62 -65.42 32.37
N ARG A 599 -60.62 -65.41 31.03
CA ARG A 599 -61.31 -66.41 30.22
C ARG A 599 -60.52 -67.71 30.04
N TYR A 600 -59.19 -67.63 29.98
CA TYR A 600 -58.35 -68.76 29.56
C TYR A 600 -57.31 -69.22 30.59
N SER A 601 -57.09 -68.49 31.70
CA SER A 601 -56.03 -68.83 32.66
C SER A 601 -56.21 -70.19 33.33
N CYS A 602 -57.44 -70.67 33.54
CA CYS A 602 -57.68 -71.99 34.12
C CYS A 602 -57.29 -73.16 33.21
N TYR A 603 -57.05 -72.91 31.92
CA TYR A 603 -56.66 -73.93 30.94
C TYR A 603 -55.18 -73.89 30.57
N LEU A 604 -54.42 -72.91 31.07
CA LEU A 604 -53.01 -72.70 30.73
C LEU A 604 -52.12 -72.85 31.98
N PRO A 605 -51.07 -73.67 31.94
CA PRO A 605 -50.05 -73.69 33.00
C PRO A 605 -49.40 -72.30 33.15
N ALA A 606 -49.19 -71.86 34.40
CA ALA A 606 -48.69 -70.51 34.71
C ALA A 606 -47.28 -70.22 34.16
N ASP A 607 -46.54 -71.28 33.86
CA ASP A 607 -45.14 -71.35 33.45
C ASP A 607 -44.97 -71.62 31.94
N LEU A 608 -46.07 -71.82 31.19
CA LEU A 608 -45.98 -72.09 29.75
C LEU A 608 -45.37 -70.92 28.96
N VAL A 609 -45.75 -69.68 29.29
CA VAL A 609 -45.24 -68.45 28.65
C VAL A 609 -44.93 -67.40 29.72
N GLN A 610 -43.64 -67.14 29.95
CA GLN A 610 -43.20 -66.13 30.91
C GLN A 610 -43.72 -64.74 30.54
N GLY A 611 -44.28 -64.04 31.53
CA GLY A 611 -44.80 -62.69 31.35
C GLY A 611 -46.19 -62.61 30.70
N LEU A 612 -46.85 -63.73 30.41
CA LEU A 612 -48.22 -63.71 29.86
C LEU A 612 -49.23 -63.05 30.81
N GLY A 613 -48.98 -63.14 32.12
CA GLY A 613 -49.75 -62.45 33.17
C GLY A 613 -49.35 -60.98 33.39
N ALA A 614 -48.29 -60.48 32.75
CA ALA A 614 -47.79 -59.14 33.01
C ALA A 614 -48.64 -58.07 32.30
N PHE A 615 -48.94 -57.00 33.01
CA PHE A 615 -49.58 -55.81 32.44
C PHE A 615 -48.56 -54.93 31.73
N ALA A 616 -49.02 -54.20 30.71
CA ALA A 616 -48.24 -53.14 30.09
C ALA A 616 -47.90 -52.07 31.17
N PRO A 617 -46.64 -51.60 31.21
CA PRO A 617 -46.19 -50.64 32.22
C PRO A 617 -46.87 -49.28 32.03
N ALA A 618 -46.94 -48.50 33.12
CA ALA A 618 -47.44 -47.13 33.07
C ALA A 618 -46.53 -46.25 32.19
N ILE A 619 -47.12 -45.35 31.41
CA ILE A 619 -46.38 -44.44 30.53
C ILE A 619 -45.84 -43.26 31.34
N THR A 620 -44.54 -43.01 31.19
CA THR A 620 -43.87 -41.81 31.73
C THR A 620 -43.45 -40.91 30.56
N LEU A 621 -44.13 -39.78 30.40
CA LEU A 621 -43.76 -38.74 29.45
C LEU A 621 -43.41 -37.49 30.24
N GLU A 622 -42.12 -37.14 30.31
CA GLU A 622 -41.64 -35.97 31.05
C GLU A 622 -41.42 -34.80 30.11
N VAL A 623 -42.01 -33.65 30.42
CA VAL A 623 -41.78 -32.39 29.71
C VAL A 623 -40.81 -31.56 30.53
N PRO A 624 -39.62 -31.22 30.00
CA PRO A 624 -38.71 -30.31 30.67
C PRO A 624 -39.38 -28.97 30.95
N ASN A 625 -39.17 -28.42 32.14
CA ASN A 625 -39.69 -27.09 32.48
C ASN A 625 -38.79 -26.00 31.87
N PHE A 626 -38.95 -25.76 30.57
CA PHE A 626 -38.27 -24.65 29.88
C PHE A 626 -39.09 -23.36 29.99
N ASP A 627 -38.41 -22.22 29.92
CA ASP A 627 -39.01 -20.88 29.92
C ASP A 627 -39.84 -20.53 31.16
N ALA A 628 -39.58 -21.23 32.27
CA ALA A 628 -40.27 -21.02 33.55
C ALA A 628 -39.94 -19.66 34.22
N GLU A 629 -38.78 -19.09 33.90
CA GLU A 629 -38.33 -17.78 34.42
C GLU A 629 -38.87 -16.60 33.60
N LEU A 630 -39.58 -16.85 32.49
CA LEU A 630 -40.14 -15.76 31.69
C LEU A 630 -41.36 -15.15 32.39
N PRO A 631 -41.47 -13.81 32.42
CA PRO A 631 -42.59 -13.11 33.04
C PRO A 631 -43.89 -13.39 32.28
N ASP A 632 -45.01 -13.57 32.98
CA ASP A 632 -46.32 -13.81 32.37
C ASP A 632 -46.77 -12.60 31.54
N ILE A 633 -46.73 -12.76 30.21
CA ILE A 633 -47.03 -11.72 29.22
C ILE A 633 -47.83 -12.39 28.10
N SER A 634 -49.13 -12.15 28.10
CA SER A 634 -50.01 -12.64 27.04
C SER A 634 -49.88 -11.81 25.76
N MET A 635 -50.15 -12.42 24.60
CA MET A 635 -50.24 -11.65 23.33
C MET A 635 -51.35 -10.59 23.38
N SER A 636 -52.43 -10.86 24.12
CA SER A 636 -53.59 -9.96 24.28
C SER A 636 -53.25 -8.70 25.08
N SER A 637 -52.31 -8.77 26.02
CA SER A 637 -51.88 -7.60 26.82
C SER A 637 -50.96 -6.64 26.06
N LEU A 638 -50.48 -7.03 24.87
CA LEU A 638 -49.62 -6.21 24.02
C LEU A 638 -50.40 -5.41 22.95
N GLU A 639 -51.71 -5.62 22.81
CA GLU A 639 -52.57 -4.85 21.89
C GLU A 639 -52.85 -3.45 22.45
N VAL A 640 -51.88 -2.55 22.35
CA VAL A 640 -52.09 -1.12 22.58
C VAL A 640 -52.60 -0.47 21.28
N PRO A 641 -53.67 0.35 21.32
CA PRO A 641 -54.24 1.02 20.15
C PRO A 641 -53.19 1.84 19.39
N GLU A 642 -53.12 1.61 18.09
CA GLU A 642 -52.21 2.17 17.08
C GLU A 642 -52.35 3.71 16.86
N ARG A 643 -52.68 4.50 17.88
CA ARG A 643 -53.02 5.94 17.76
C ARG A 643 -51.89 6.93 17.99
N ILE A 644 -50.64 6.51 18.26
CA ILE A 644 -49.51 7.45 18.48
C ILE A 644 -48.45 7.42 17.37
N ALA A 645 -48.52 6.51 16.40
CA ALA A 645 -47.56 6.46 15.29
C ALA A 645 -48.18 7.00 13.99
N GLY A 646 -48.02 8.31 13.75
CA GLY A 646 -48.16 8.86 12.40
C GLY A 646 -47.21 8.15 11.42
N ARG A 647 -47.80 7.59 10.36
CA ARG A 647 -47.20 6.98 9.15
C ARG A 647 -46.06 7.83 8.50
N PRO A 648 -45.19 7.29 7.60
CA PRO A 648 -45.52 6.28 6.59
C PRO A 648 -44.68 5.00 6.59
N GLU A 649 -45.39 3.88 6.56
CA GLU A 649 -44.94 2.60 6.03
C GLU A 649 -44.93 2.66 4.50
N ALA A 650 -43.75 2.60 3.89
CA ALA A 650 -43.60 2.29 2.48
C ALA A 650 -42.42 1.33 2.17
N GLU A 651 -41.65 0.89 3.18
CA GLU A 651 -40.42 0.11 2.91
C GLU A 651 -40.33 -1.25 3.63
N ALA A 652 -41.35 -1.66 4.40
CA ALA A 652 -41.29 -2.92 5.17
C ALA A 652 -41.94 -4.14 4.49
N ALA A 653 -42.46 -4.00 3.25
CA ALA A 653 -43.11 -5.11 2.53
C ALA A 653 -42.15 -6.00 1.72
N SER A 654 -40.84 -5.98 2.02
CA SER A 654 -39.87 -6.85 1.37
C SER A 654 -39.02 -7.54 2.42
N MET A 655 -39.09 -8.87 2.43
CA MET A 655 -38.49 -9.82 3.39
C MET A 655 -39.32 -10.11 4.65
N SER A 656 -40.28 -11.04 4.53
CA SER A 656 -40.44 -12.16 5.47
C SER A 656 -41.80 -12.85 5.23
N SER A 657 -41.81 -13.89 4.39
CA SER A 657 -42.87 -14.90 4.43
C SER A 657 -42.26 -16.29 4.27
N LEU A 658 -42.08 -16.96 5.42
CA LEU A 658 -42.05 -18.42 5.53
C LEU A 658 -43.33 -18.84 6.27
N PRO A 659 -44.10 -19.83 5.78
CA PRO A 659 -45.35 -20.23 6.40
C PRO A 659 -45.16 -21.42 7.34
N THR A 660 -45.88 -21.40 8.46
CA THR A 660 -46.14 -22.58 9.31
C THR A 660 -47.60 -23.00 9.10
N GLY A 661 -47.82 -24.29 8.78
CA GLY A 661 -49.14 -24.95 8.83
C GLY A 661 -49.75 -24.90 10.24
N GLU A 662 -51.05 -25.09 10.45
CA GLU A 662 -51.90 -26.18 9.96
C GLU A 662 -53.39 -25.77 9.77
N ALA A 663 -54.03 -26.44 8.80
CA ALA A 663 -55.39 -26.98 8.76
C ALA A 663 -56.62 -26.10 9.09
N SER A 664 -57.24 -25.53 8.05
CA SER A 664 -58.62 -25.83 7.58
C SER A 664 -58.96 -25.03 6.31
N GLY A 665 -59.54 -25.68 5.29
CA GLY A 665 -59.65 -25.21 3.89
C GLY A 665 -60.58 -24.00 3.62
N PRO A 666 -60.62 -23.47 2.37
CA PRO A 666 -61.11 -24.24 1.21
C PRO A 666 -60.23 -24.20 -0.06
N ALA A 667 -60.20 -25.35 -0.74
CA ALA A 667 -59.46 -25.62 -1.96
C ALA A 667 -60.08 -24.94 -3.20
N GLY A 668 -59.29 -24.17 -3.95
CA GLY A 668 -59.71 -23.68 -5.28
C GLY A 668 -58.79 -22.66 -5.94
N ALA A 669 -58.04 -21.86 -5.16
CA ALA A 669 -57.23 -20.77 -5.71
C ALA A 669 -55.73 -21.13 -5.84
N GLU A 670 -55.18 -21.98 -4.96
CA GLU A 670 -53.73 -22.23 -4.86
C GLU A 670 -53.16 -23.12 -5.99
N ALA A 671 -53.99 -23.89 -6.69
CA ALA A 671 -53.52 -24.77 -7.76
C ALA A 671 -53.06 -24.01 -9.02
N LYS A 672 -53.57 -22.79 -9.26
CA LYS A 672 -53.19 -22.00 -10.45
C LYS A 672 -51.85 -21.28 -10.25
N ASP A 673 -51.58 -20.80 -9.04
CA ASP A 673 -50.33 -20.08 -8.74
C ASP A 673 -49.13 -21.03 -8.59
N ALA A 674 -49.36 -22.28 -8.13
CA ALA A 674 -48.33 -23.31 -8.09
C ALA A 674 -47.91 -23.79 -9.49
N VAL A 675 -48.84 -23.85 -10.44
CA VAL A 675 -48.54 -24.23 -11.83
C VAL A 675 -47.82 -23.10 -12.56
N ALA A 676 -48.24 -21.84 -12.38
CA ALA A 676 -47.58 -20.69 -12.99
C ALA A 676 -46.14 -20.48 -12.47
N THR A 677 -45.87 -20.79 -11.19
CA THR A 677 -44.52 -20.72 -10.63
C THR A 677 -43.63 -21.86 -11.11
N ALA A 678 -44.15 -23.07 -11.28
CA ALA A 678 -43.41 -24.20 -11.87
C ALA A 678 -43.06 -23.96 -13.35
N GLU A 679 -43.98 -23.41 -14.14
CA GLU A 679 -43.71 -23.05 -15.55
C GLU A 679 -42.63 -21.97 -15.67
N ARG A 680 -42.63 -20.98 -14.78
CA ARG A 680 -41.61 -19.92 -14.76
C ARG A 680 -40.22 -20.46 -14.40
N ILE A 681 -40.14 -21.45 -13.51
CA ILE A 681 -38.88 -22.10 -13.14
C ILE A 681 -38.34 -22.92 -14.32
N ALA A 682 -39.20 -23.72 -14.98
CA ALA A 682 -38.81 -24.49 -16.16
C ALA A 682 -38.34 -23.60 -17.33
N GLU A 683 -38.98 -22.45 -17.54
CA GLU A 683 -38.57 -21.46 -18.55
C GLU A 683 -37.18 -20.86 -18.25
N LEU A 684 -36.90 -20.56 -16.98
CA LEU A 684 -35.60 -20.03 -16.56
C LEU A 684 -34.48 -21.08 -16.68
N GLU A 685 -34.76 -22.35 -16.36
CA GLU A 685 -33.80 -23.44 -16.53
C GLU A 685 -33.47 -23.69 -18.01
N ALA A 686 -34.47 -23.67 -18.89
CA ALA A 686 -34.26 -23.80 -20.34
C ALA A 686 -33.41 -22.64 -20.89
N ARG A 687 -33.65 -21.41 -20.41
CA ARG A 687 -32.90 -20.22 -20.83
C ARG A 687 -31.44 -20.24 -20.35
N ASN A 688 -31.19 -20.75 -19.14
CA ASN A 688 -29.83 -20.92 -18.63
C ASN A 688 -29.06 -21.96 -19.44
N LYS A 689 -29.70 -23.09 -19.76
CA LYS A 689 -29.08 -24.12 -20.61
C LYS A 689 -28.70 -23.58 -22.00
N ALA A 690 -29.59 -22.79 -22.63
CA ALA A 690 -29.31 -22.17 -23.92
C ALA A 690 -28.13 -21.17 -23.87
N LEU A 691 -27.97 -20.45 -22.75
CA LEU A 691 -26.84 -19.53 -22.55
C LEU A 691 -25.52 -20.28 -22.35
N GLU A 692 -25.54 -21.41 -21.65
CA GLU A 692 -24.37 -22.29 -21.50
C GLU A 692 -23.91 -22.86 -22.85
N GLU A 693 -24.84 -23.31 -23.69
CA GLU A 693 -24.55 -23.78 -25.05
C GLU A 693 -23.98 -22.67 -25.95
N GLN A 694 -24.49 -21.44 -25.84
CA GLN A 694 -23.93 -20.28 -26.56
C GLN A 694 -22.52 -19.92 -26.10
N LEU A 695 -22.22 -20.05 -24.81
CA LEU A 695 -20.88 -19.81 -24.27
C LEU A 695 -19.90 -20.88 -24.74
N ALA A 696 -20.32 -22.15 -24.78
CA ALA A 696 -19.51 -23.25 -25.31
C ALA A 696 -19.18 -23.02 -26.80
N MET A 697 -20.16 -22.68 -27.63
CA MET A 697 -19.92 -22.36 -29.04
C MET A 697 -18.98 -21.16 -29.24
N ARG A 698 -19.08 -20.12 -28.41
CA ARG A 698 -18.15 -18.98 -28.49
C ARG A 698 -16.73 -19.34 -28.08
N GLN A 699 -16.57 -20.22 -27.09
CA GLN A 699 -15.25 -20.71 -26.69
C GLN A 699 -14.62 -21.57 -27.78
N GLU A 700 -15.42 -22.39 -28.45
CA GLU A 700 -14.96 -23.20 -29.58
C GLU A 700 -14.58 -22.33 -30.79
N GLN A 701 -15.39 -21.32 -31.14
CA GLN A 701 -15.08 -20.34 -32.17
C GLN A 701 -13.80 -19.53 -31.86
N ALA A 702 -13.59 -19.19 -30.58
CA ALA A 702 -12.37 -18.52 -30.13
C ALA A 702 -11.14 -19.44 -30.21
N ALA A 703 -11.31 -20.74 -29.95
CA ALA A 703 -10.24 -21.72 -30.08
C ALA A 703 -9.86 -21.97 -31.54
N THR A 704 -10.83 -22.06 -32.46
CA THR A 704 -10.56 -22.17 -33.90
C THR A 704 -9.91 -20.92 -34.48
N SER A 705 -10.36 -19.72 -34.10
CA SER A 705 -9.73 -18.48 -34.58
C SER A 705 -8.33 -18.25 -34.03
N ALA A 706 -8.00 -18.80 -32.86
CA ALA A 706 -6.64 -18.83 -32.32
C ALA A 706 -5.74 -19.91 -32.94
N SER A 707 -6.31 -20.91 -33.63
CA SER A 707 -5.56 -21.94 -34.36
C SER A 707 -5.30 -21.58 -35.82
N GLU A 708 -6.09 -20.68 -36.40
CA GLU A 708 -5.93 -20.18 -37.77
C GLU A 708 -5.03 -18.92 -37.86
N ALA A 709 -4.75 -18.27 -36.73
CA ALA A 709 -3.82 -17.15 -36.60
C ALA A 709 -2.44 -17.63 -36.10
#